data_AF-A0A832S803-F1
#
_entry.id   AF-A0A832S803-F1
#
_cell.length_a   1.000
_cell.length_b   1.000
_cell.length_c   1.000
_cell.angle_alpha   90.00
_cell.angle_beta   90.00
_cell.angle_gamma   90.00
#
_symmetry.space_group_name_H-M   'P 1'
#
loop_
_entity.id
_entity.type
_entity.pdbx_description
1 polymer ?
#
loop_
_entity_poly.entity_id
_entity_poly.type
_entity_poly.pdbx_seq_one_letter_code
_entity_poly.pdbx_strand_id
1 'polypeptide(L)'
;MVINERAKKSRHRKIFGSTGSGKSFSVCEMLQRALSFYQCRGCVITPKHEEDNFIALAKYYKERGKVIYMGEDGDPFNPVQIVIDEQVLGNSKKAYSKAYFRHVRNLKAGLQTWLNVSDTAKGYMESTIHWLYADNGIDRHKPETWKRETWPMLEDIWKKWDADSRDMSLSVQTRNIAASLAQRAAAIAPGGTFNYFNQQTTPIDYSNLDLIVFDISGVDEEIQDAVNVWVTGILGSRFNTDPNQETIIVVDEARVLLRNPELNYFLKDGIALGRSYGVWFWLITQNPSDFAKNNADEEFKMNIPISIIMGADIDNSNIDQVKTYFNLTDSQVEQLIGCQPGEGLLIVNGEVYLCRFEPATEEYATYKGLDVEEAVIPTMHFEGYKIKTEFQKVIDQSHLILREMIEGDESKLRDEGWIKKTRQPTIKGRGSCSVWYKKGELNGDLVNIEGFGKMTFEHLLGVVQVQTWLIEHGIKCEVNHNNEADVIFWVGDKTYAVEWEKAHSHTFEQLKGKLGRLLNDYEDFRFACAATPEEYEVINAAIPSQYMAPRGAALIQWLNEVTSGNMTKNTLPDNPFEGEELQEITFEEVKKRLPAFVWEKIYPNLEETQKEALVNGIKEKIRAGYYKEQDEIHTKAKEALREEEEQTQEQENSLNPLVSNGPEEIGAL
;
A
#
# COMPACT_ATOMS: atom_id res chain seq x y z
N MET A 1 -9.59 -0.55 12.86
CA MET A 1 -9.41 -1.77 13.69
C MET A 1 -8.60 -1.38 14.92
N VAL A 2 -8.98 -1.82 16.13
CA VAL A 2 -8.19 -1.56 17.35
C VAL A 2 -7.44 -2.83 17.70
N ILE A 3 -6.10 -2.80 17.67
CA ILE A 3 -5.27 -3.93 18.07
C ILE A 3 -4.96 -3.79 19.56
N ASN A 4 -5.51 -4.69 20.38
CA ASN A 4 -5.11 -4.78 21.78
C ASN A 4 -3.80 -5.58 21.89
N GLU A 5 -2.68 -4.86 21.97
CA GLU A 5 -1.35 -5.48 22.01
C GLU A 5 -1.08 -6.22 23.31
N ARG A 6 -1.65 -5.78 24.45
CA ARG A 6 -1.50 -6.47 25.75
C ARG A 6 -2.20 -7.83 25.78
N ALA A 7 -3.22 -8.03 24.94
CA ALA A 7 -3.90 -9.32 24.81
C ALA A 7 -3.10 -10.33 23.97
N LYS A 8 -2.04 -9.91 23.27
CA LYS A 8 -1.24 -10.81 22.43
C LYS A 8 -0.23 -11.62 23.24
N LYS A 9 0.08 -12.82 22.75
CA LYS A 9 1.10 -13.71 23.35
C LYS A 9 2.52 -13.19 23.20
N SER A 10 2.78 -12.33 22.21
CA SER A 10 4.07 -11.71 21.91
C SER A 10 3.83 -10.33 21.31
N ARG A 11 4.74 -9.38 21.58
CA ARG A 11 4.75 -8.02 21.00
C ARG A 11 6.04 -7.71 20.23
N HIS A 12 6.79 -8.75 19.87
CA HIS A 12 7.88 -8.61 18.92
C HIS A 12 7.35 -8.08 17.60
N ARG A 13 8.14 -7.25 16.93
CA ARG A 13 7.80 -6.69 15.62
C ARG A 13 8.97 -6.78 14.66
N LYS A 14 8.65 -6.94 13.39
CA LYS A 14 9.58 -6.78 12.28
C LYS A 14 9.06 -5.70 11.35
N ILE A 15 9.92 -4.76 10.98
CA ILE A 15 9.56 -3.54 10.29
C ILE A 15 10.43 -3.41 9.05
N PHE A 16 9.79 -3.24 7.89
CA PHE A 16 10.41 -3.27 6.57
C PHE A 16 10.09 -2.00 5.79
N GLY A 17 10.98 -1.65 4.86
CA GLY A 17 10.76 -0.55 3.93
C GLY A 17 12.06 0.02 3.39
N SER A 18 11.98 0.76 2.29
CA SER A 18 13.11 1.47 1.70
C SER A 18 13.54 2.69 2.51
N THR A 19 14.73 3.21 2.25
CA THR A 19 15.14 4.52 2.80
C THR A 19 14.13 5.59 2.38
N GLY A 20 13.77 6.50 3.29
CA GLY A 20 12.77 7.54 3.02
C GLY A 20 11.30 7.11 3.22
N SER A 21 11.00 5.82 3.35
CA SER A 21 9.61 5.33 3.45
C SER A 21 8.87 5.64 4.77
N GLY A 22 9.53 6.32 5.72
CA GLY A 22 8.95 6.68 7.02
C GLY A 22 9.14 5.64 8.14
N LYS A 23 10.09 4.70 8.00
CA LYS A 23 10.37 3.65 9.02
C LYS A 23 10.74 4.22 10.40
N SER A 24 11.78 5.05 10.48
CA SER A 24 12.28 5.57 11.77
C SER A 24 11.20 6.38 12.48
N PHE A 25 10.46 7.16 11.70
CA PHE A 25 9.36 7.98 12.14
C PHE A 25 8.19 7.16 12.69
N SER A 26 7.71 6.13 11.97
CA SER A 26 6.63 5.26 12.46
C SER A 26 7.03 4.50 13.72
N VAL A 27 8.31 4.14 13.83
CA VAL A 27 8.87 3.54 15.06
C VAL A 27 8.86 4.53 16.21
N CYS A 28 9.24 5.79 16.00
CA CYS A 28 9.17 6.84 17.04
C CYS A 28 7.75 7.03 17.55
N GLU A 29 6.76 7.08 16.65
CA GLU A 29 5.33 7.16 17.00
C GLU A 29 4.90 6.00 17.89
N MET A 30 5.14 4.77 17.44
CA MET A 30 4.78 3.58 18.22
C MET A 30 5.53 3.52 19.56
N LEU A 31 6.81 3.90 19.57
CA LEU A 31 7.67 3.83 20.75
C LEU A 31 7.24 4.87 21.79
N GLN A 32 7.05 6.14 21.40
CA GLN A 32 6.60 7.18 22.33
C GLN A 32 5.26 6.82 22.97
N ARG A 33 4.32 6.33 22.17
CA ARG A 33 3.02 5.85 22.66
C ARG A 33 3.17 4.65 23.59
N ALA A 34 4.07 3.71 23.28
CA ALA A 34 4.34 2.57 24.16
C ALA A 34 4.95 3.00 25.51
N LEU A 35 5.93 3.90 25.50
CA LEU A 35 6.54 4.48 26.71
C LEU A 35 5.48 5.19 27.56
N SER A 36 4.61 5.98 26.93
CA SER A 36 3.59 6.78 27.61
C SER A 36 2.43 5.95 28.16
N PHE A 37 1.84 5.06 27.34
CA PHE A 37 0.65 4.30 27.71
C PHE A 37 0.95 3.02 28.49
N TYR A 38 2.08 2.37 28.20
CA TYR A 38 2.44 1.11 28.84
C TYR A 38 3.48 1.27 29.95
N GLN A 39 4.07 2.47 30.11
CA GLN A 39 5.12 2.74 31.10
C GLN A 39 6.31 1.77 30.97
N CYS A 40 6.58 1.33 29.74
CA CYS A 40 7.73 0.50 29.43
C CYS A 40 9.01 1.33 29.31
N ARG A 41 10.15 0.66 29.25
CA ARG A 41 11.44 1.25 28.89
C ARG A 41 11.73 1.00 27.42
N GLY A 42 12.45 1.91 26.79
CA GLY A 42 12.88 1.84 25.41
C GLY A 42 14.39 1.88 25.32
N CYS A 43 14.94 1.04 24.46
CA CYS A 43 16.31 1.18 24.02
C CYS A 43 16.37 1.09 22.50
N VAL A 44 17.06 2.03 21.86
CA VAL A 44 17.24 2.09 20.42
C VAL A 44 18.73 2.01 20.10
N ILE A 45 19.08 1.22 19.10
CA ILE A 45 20.40 1.22 18.48
C ILE A 45 20.21 1.72 17.06
N THR A 46 20.94 2.76 16.66
CA THR A 46 20.89 3.26 15.28
C THR A 46 22.27 3.55 14.73
N PRO A 47 22.60 3.05 13.52
CA PRO A 47 23.83 3.41 12.81
C PRO A 47 23.72 4.72 12.02
N LYS A 48 22.57 5.42 12.11
CA LYS A 48 22.32 6.64 11.34
C LYS A 48 22.27 7.85 12.28
N HIS A 49 23.17 8.80 12.05
CA HIS A 49 23.10 10.07 12.73
C HIS A 49 21.98 10.89 12.11
N GLU A 50 20.89 11.05 12.83
CA GLU A 50 19.82 11.96 12.49
C GLU A 50 19.48 12.73 13.76
N GLU A 51 19.64 14.05 13.74
CA GLU A 51 19.24 14.91 14.88
C GLU A 51 17.73 14.86 15.12
N ASP A 52 16.97 14.34 14.15
CA ASP A 52 15.55 14.02 14.25
C ASP A 52 15.31 12.56 14.71
N ASN A 53 14.07 12.09 14.64
CA ASN A 53 13.61 10.75 15.02
C ASN A 53 14.06 10.33 16.44
N PHE A 54 14.93 9.31 16.53
CA PHE A 54 15.29 8.67 17.79
C PHE A 54 16.04 9.63 18.73
N ILE A 55 16.98 10.42 18.20
CA ILE A 55 17.77 11.37 18.99
C ILE A 55 16.87 12.48 19.52
N ALA A 56 16.02 13.07 18.68
CA ALA A 56 15.05 14.08 19.10
C ALA A 56 14.07 13.51 20.15
N LEU A 57 13.58 12.29 19.96
CA LEU A 57 12.70 11.62 20.91
C LEU A 57 13.39 11.41 22.27
N ALA A 58 14.65 10.99 22.30
CA ALA A 58 15.41 10.88 23.56
C ALA A 58 15.60 12.24 24.24
N LYS A 59 15.95 13.29 23.48
CA LYS A 59 16.09 14.66 23.99
C LYS A 59 14.78 15.18 24.60
N TYR A 60 13.63 14.85 24.01
CA TYR A 60 12.31 15.21 24.52
C TYR A 60 12.05 14.68 25.95
N TYR A 61 12.54 13.48 26.28
CA TYR A 61 12.40 12.90 27.62
C TYR A 61 13.34 13.52 28.68
N LYS A 62 14.24 14.43 28.29
CA LYS A 62 15.13 15.20 29.21
C LYS A 62 15.83 14.28 30.21
N GLU A 63 15.61 14.45 31.51
CA GLU A 63 16.23 13.64 32.57
C GLU A 63 15.86 12.15 32.54
N ARG A 64 14.79 11.78 31.81
CA ARG A 64 14.37 10.39 31.57
C ARG A 64 14.84 9.84 30.23
N GLY A 65 15.52 10.66 29.42
CA GLY A 65 16.05 10.27 28.12
C GLY A 65 17.57 10.41 28.07
N LYS A 66 18.27 9.50 27.39
CA LYS A 66 19.72 9.60 27.20
C LYS A 66 20.12 9.17 25.80
N VAL A 67 20.92 10.01 25.15
CA VAL A 67 21.66 9.63 23.95
C VAL A 67 23.09 9.30 24.38
N ILE A 68 23.61 8.19 23.85
CA ILE A 68 24.99 7.74 24.00
C ILE A 68 25.58 7.76 22.59
N TYR A 69 26.46 8.73 22.34
CA TYR A 69 27.12 8.88 21.05
C TYR A 69 28.35 7.99 21.04
N MET A 70 28.47 7.03 20.13
CA MET A 70 29.65 6.18 20.02
C MET A 70 30.54 6.62 18.85
N GLY A 71 31.85 6.53 19.06
CA GLY A 71 32.85 6.96 18.09
C GLY A 71 34.04 7.60 18.79
N GLU A 72 34.98 8.12 17.99
CA GLU A 72 36.21 8.74 18.50
C GLU A 72 35.93 9.96 19.39
N ASP A 73 35.00 10.83 18.96
CA ASP A 73 34.58 12.04 19.69
C ASP A 73 33.36 11.81 20.61
N GLY A 74 32.95 10.54 20.79
CA GLY A 74 31.73 10.16 21.51
C GLY A 74 31.92 9.88 23.01
N ASP A 75 30.85 9.36 23.62
CA ASP A 75 30.84 8.75 24.94
C ASP A 75 31.70 7.47 24.95
N PRO A 76 32.71 7.38 25.84
CA PRO A 76 33.49 6.16 26.04
C PRO A 76 32.64 4.92 26.31
N PHE A 77 32.95 3.85 25.59
CA PHE A 77 32.30 2.54 25.74
C PHE A 77 33.35 1.43 25.68
N ASN A 78 33.41 0.61 26.74
CA ASN A 78 34.29 -0.56 26.80
C ASN A 78 33.49 -1.85 26.53
N PRO A 79 33.64 -2.50 25.37
CA PRO A 79 32.95 -3.75 25.04
C PRO A 79 33.34 -4.94 25.94
N VAL A 80 34.49 -4.86 26.61
CA VAL A 80 34.98 -5.89 27.54
C VAL A 80 34.27 -5.82 28.89
N GLN A 81 33.67 -4.68 29.24
CA GLN A 81 32.96 -4.54 30.51
C GLN A 81 31.71 -5.43 30.55
N ILE A 82 31.60 -6.25 31.61
CA ILE A 82 30.39 -7.04 31.84
C ILE A 82 29.33 -6.14 32.47
N VAL A 83 28.27 -5.84 31.72
CA VAL A 83 27.15 -5.03 32.19
C VAL A 83 26.00 -5.95 32.63
N ILE A 84 25.56 -5.77 33.88
CA ILE A 84 24.50 -6.57 34.50
C ILE A 84 23.61 -5.73 35.40
N ASP A 85 22.42 -6.27 35.69
CA ASP A 85 21.54 -5.80 36.75
C ASP A 85 21.66 -6.69 37.98
N GLU A 86 22.28 -6.17 39.05
CA GLU A 86 22.46 -6.90 40.31
C GLU A 86 21.13 -7.21 41.02
N GLN A 87 20.10 -6.39 40.83
CA GLN A 87 18.80 -6.59 41.48
C GLN A 87 18.15 -7.89 40.97
N VAL A 88 18.41 -8.25 39.70
CA VAL A 88 17.82 -9.44 39.08
C VAL A 88 18.68 -10.68 39.14
N LEU A 89 20.00 -10.54 39.07
CA LEU A 89 20.88 -11.68 39.33
C LEU A 89 20.82 -12.10 40.81
N GLY A 90 20.48 -11.16 41.69
CA GLY A 90 20.45 -11.34 43.13
C GLY A 90 21.79 -11.90 43.61
N ASN A 91 21.73 -12.98 44.41
CA ASN A 91 22.91 -13.66 44.95
C ASN A 91 23.20 -15.02 44.25
N SER A 92 22.60 -15.29 43.08
CA SER A 92 22.68 -16.61 42.44
C SER A 92 23.98 -16.78 41.64
N LYS A 93 24.94 -17.53 42.18
CA LYS A 93 26.21 -17.87 41.47
C LYS A 93 25.98 -18.46 40.07
N LYS A 94 24.90 -19.25 39.89
CA LYS A 94 24.55 -19.82 38.58
C LYS A 94 24.10 -18.74 37.58
N ALA A 95 23.38 -17.72 38.06
CA ALA A 95 22.93 -16.62 37.22
C ALA A 95 24.11 -15.75 36.75
N TYR A 96 25.05 -15.42 37.63
CA TYR A 96 26.30 -14.72 37.27
C TYR A 96 27.14 -15.53 36.28
N SER A 97 27.28 -16.84 36.49
CA SER A 97 27.95 -17.72 35.53
C SER A 97 27.30 -17.70 34.14
N LYS A 98 25.95 -17.73 34.08
CA LYS A 98 25.21 -17.61 32.82
C LYS A 98 25.42 -16.23 32.16
N ALA A 99 25.39 -15.15 32.93
CA ALA A 99 25.62 -13.80 32.45
C ALA A 99 27.04 -13.64 31.88
N TYR A 100 28.04 -14.20 32.57
CA TYR A 100 29.43 -14.25 32.10
C TYR A 100 29.57 -14.96 30.76
N PHE A 101 29.03 -16.18 30.61
CA PHE A 101 29.13 -16.91 29.34
C PHE A 101 28.39 -16.21 28.20
N ARG A 102 27.25 -15.57 28.48
CA ARG A 102 26.54 -14.74 27.52
C ARG A 102 27.39 -13.54 27.07
N HIS A 103 28.06 -12.88 28.01
CA HIS A 103 28.98 -11.77 27.71
C HIS A 103 30.18 -12.24 26.88
N VAL A 104 30.84 -13.34 27.27
CA VAL A 104 31.97 -13.91 26.51
C VAL A 104 31.54 -14.25 25.08
N ARG A 105 30.36 -14.84 24.90
CA ARG A 105 29.81 -15.13 23.56
C ARG A 105 29.57 -13.85 22.76
N ASN A 106 29.02 -12.81 23.39
CA ASN A 106 28.77 -11.51 22.76
C ASN A 106 30.06 -10.81 22.33
N LEU A 107 31.05 -10.72 23.24
CA LEU A 107 32.35 -10.13 22.97
C LEU A 107 33.06 -10.87 21.83
N LYS A 108 33.07 -12.21 21.89
CA LYS A 108 33.59 -13.08 20.83
C LYS A 108 32.88 -12.83 19.50
N ALA A 109 31.55 -12.73 19.49
CA ALA A 109 30.78 -12.54 18.26
C ALA A 109 31.12 -11.19 17.59
N GLY A 110 31.23 -10.09 18.33
CA GLY A 110 31.65 -8.81 17.74
C GLY A 110 33.10 -8.84 17.24
N LEU A 111 34.04 -9.46 17.99
CA LEU A 111 35.42 -9.66 17.50
C LEU A 111 35.46 -10.51 16.23
N GLN A 112 34.60 -11.53 16.11
CA GLN A 112 34.49 -12.36 14.90
C GLN A 112 33.93 -11.57 13.72
N THR A 113 32.89 -10.77 13.96
CA THR A 113 32.28 -9.90 12.94
C THR A 113 33.30 -8.91 12.40
N TRP A 114 34.06 -8.25 13.27
CA TRP A 114 35.08 -7.28 12.85
C TRP A 114 36.29 -7.93 12.17
N LEU A 115 36.90 -8.95 12.79
CA LEU A 115 38.20 -9.47 12.33
C LEU A 115 38.08 -10.52 11.21
N ASN A 116 36.87 -10.95 10.86
CA ASN A 116 36.57 -11.98 9.85
C ASN A 116 37.46 -13.24 10.00
N VAL A 117 37.33 -13.90 11.15
CA VAL A 117 38.25 -14.98 11.58
C VAL A 117 37.78 -16.37 11.15
N SER A 118 38.74 -17.25 10.83
CA SER A 118 38.49 -18.65 10.51
C SER A 118 38.01 -19.46 11.72
N ASP A 119 37.33 -20.59 11.48
CA ASP A 119 36.85 -21.48 12.55
C ASP A 119 37.96 -21.97 13.51
N THR A 120 39.16 -22.18 12.98
CA THR A 120 40.35 -22.60 13.75
C THR A 120 40.82 -21.53 14.75
N ALA A 121 40.59 -20.24 14.47
CA ALA A 121 40.98 -19.15 15.36
C ALA A 121 39.94 -18.88 16.47
N LYS A 122 38.68 -19.30 16.29
CA LYS A 122 37.58 -19.05 17.22
C LYS A 122 37.84 -19.61 18.62
N GLY A 123 38.39 -20.83 18.72
CA GLY A 123 38.68 -21.48 20.00
C GLY A 123 39.80 -20.78 20.79
N TYR A 124 40.83 -20.31 20.09
CA TYR A 124 41.93 -19.55 20.71
C TYR A 124 41.48 -18.14 21.14
N MET A 125 40.65 -17.48 20.33
CA MET A 125 40.01 -16.21 20.69
C MET A 125 39.17 -16.34 21.98
N GLU A 126 38.31 -17.35 22.08
CA GLU A 126 37.50 -17.59 23.28
C GLU A 126 38.36 -17.85 24.52
N SER A 127 39.43 -18.65 24.35
CA SER A 127 40.40 -18.91 25.42
C SER A 127 41.12 -17.63 25.87
N THR A 128 41.43 -16.72 24.92
CA THR A 128 42.03 -15.41 25.22
C THR A 128 41.08 -14.54 26.04
N ILE A 129 39.78 -14.52 25.70
CA ILE A 129 38.78 -13.77 26.47
C ILE A 129 38.67 -14.30 27.91
N HIS A 130 38.68 -15.63 28.09
CA HIS A 130 38.70 -16.22 29.43
C HIS A 130 39.99 -15.88 30.20
N TRP A 131 41.14 -15.94 29.53
CA TRP A 131 42.42 -15.52 30.10
C TRP A 131 42.37 -14.06 30.56
N LEU A 132 41.84 -13.15 29.72
CA LEU A 132 41.75 -11.72 30.02
C LEU A 132 41.06 -11.46 31.36
N TYR A 133 39.89 -12.08 31.55
CA TYR A 133 39.15 -11.94 32.80
C TYR A 133 39.90 -12.56 33.98
N ALA A 134 40.45 -13.77 33.81
CA ALA A 134 41.16 -14.45 34.89
C ALA A 134 42.42 -13.70 35.35
N ASP A 135 43.21 -13.19 34.40
CA ASP A 135 44.44 -12.42 34.63
C ASP A 135 44.16 -11.09 35.33
N ASN A 136 42.99 -10.50 35.07
CA ASN A 136 42.51 -9.29 35.74
C ASN A 136 41.67 -9.58 37.01
N GLY A 137 41.69 -10.82 37.52
CA GLY A 137 40.98 -11.19 38.75
C GLY A 137 39.45 -11.06 38.66
N ILE A 138 38.87 -11.20 37.46
CA ILE A 138 37.42 -11.21 37.21
C ILE A 138 36.97 -12.68 37.20
N ASP A 139 36.18 -13.06 38.21
CA ASP A 139 35.74 -14.44 38.38
C ASP A 139 34.21 -14.53 38.38
N ARG A 140 33.67 -15.34 37.47
CA ARG A 140 32.22 -15.62 37.33
C ARG A 140 31.59 -16.28 38.56
N HIS A 141 32.39 -16.89 39.43
CA HIS A 141 31.95 -17.52 40.67
C HIS A 141 32.02 -16.58 41.88
N LYS A 142 32.61 -15.40 41.70
CA LYS A 142 32.81 -14.34 42.72
C LYS A 142 32.27 -13.01 42.19
N PRO A 143 30.95 -12.80 42.20
CA PRO A 143 30.30 -11.58 41.68
C PRO A 143 30.85 -10.26 42.23
N GLU A 144 31.34 -10.27 43.48
CA GLU A 144 32.01 -9.14 44.11
C GLU A 144 33.21 -8.63 43.33
N THR A 145 33.87 -9.52 42.56
CA THR A 145 34.97 -9.12 41.69
C THR A 145 34.51 -8.20 40.57
N TRP A 146 33.23 -8.15 40.20
CA TRP A 146 32.75 -7.30 39.11
C TRP A 146 32.47 -5.86 39.59
N LYS A 147 32.49 -5.62 40.90
CA LYS A 147 32.37 -4.29 41.52
C LYS A 147 33.72 -3.57 41.50
N ARG A 148 34.06 -3.01 40.34
CA ARG A 148 35.34 -2.35 40.11
C ARG A 148 35.16 -1.10 39.25
N GLU A 149 36.06 -0.14 39.46
CA GLU A 149 36.12 1.09 38.67
C GLU A 149 36.83 0.87 37.33
N THR A 150 37.81 -0.05 37.29
CA THR A 150 38.65 -0.27 36.11
C THR A 150 38.47 -1.67 35.53
N TRP A 151 38.10 -1.76 34.26
CA TRP A 151 37.99 -3.00 33.50
C TRP A 151 39.16 -3.16 32.52
N PRO A 152 39.52 -4.42 32.16
CA PRO A 152 40.43 -4.66 31.04
C PRO A 152 39.84 -4.12 29.73
N MET A 153 40.70 -3.87 28.75
CA MET A 153 40.35 -3.27 27.45
C MET A 153 40.55 -4.23 26.29
N LEU A 154 40.08 -3.83 25.10
CA LEU A 154 40.38 -4.53 23.85
C LEU A 154 41.90 -4.57 23.59
N GLU A 155 42.64 -3.50 23.93
CA GLU A 155 44.11 -3.48 23.84
C GLU A 155 44.80 -4.63 24.57
N ASP A 156 44.27 -5.06 25.71
CA ASP A 156 44.85 -6.15 26.51
C ASP A 156 44.71 -7.51 25.80
N ILE A 157 43.62 -7.69 25.05
CA ILE A 157 43.44 -8.85 24.15
C ILE A 157 44.48 -8.80 23.03
N TRP A 158 44.68 -7.63 22.40
CA TRP A 158 45.67 -7.46 21.34
C TRP A 158 47.09 -7.73 21.84
N LYS A 159 47.49 -7.16 22.99
CA LYS A 159 48.80 -7.39 23.62
C LYS A 159 49.06 -8.86 23.87
N LYS A 160 48.04 -9.61 24.29
CA LYS A 160 48.15 -11.06 24.48
C LYS A 160 48.41 -11.79 23.17
N TRP A 161 47.69 -11.47 22.10
CA TRP A 161 47.93 -12.06 20.79
C TRP A 161 49.31 -11.71 20.24
N ASP A 162 49.74 -10.46 20.39
CA ASP A 162 51.07 -10.00 19.97
C ASP A 162 52.20 -10.68 20.77
N ALA A 163 52.02 -10.86 22.08
CA ALA A 163 52.97 -11.63 22.90
C ALA A 163 53.02 -13.10 22.49
N ASP A 164 51.87 -13.76 22.37
CA ASP A 164 51.79 -15.18 22.03
C ASP A 164 52.31 -15.47 20.62
N SER A 165 52.22 -14.53 19.68
CA SER A 165 52.79 -14.69 18.34
C SER A 165 54.32 -14.92 18.37
N ARG A 166 55.00 -14.41 19.41
CA ARG A 166 56.46 -14.46 19.60
C ARG A 166 56.90 -15.45 20.69
N ASP A 167 55.95 -16.08 21.39
CA ASP A 167 56.25 -17.02 22.48
C ASP A 167 56.67 -18.39 21.94
N MET A 168 57.99 -18.62 21.91
CA MET A 168 58.59 -19.85 21.42
C MET A 168 58.21 -21.11 22.22
N SER A 169 57.59 -20.98 23.41
CA SER A 169 57.03 -22.10 24.16
C SER A 169 55.71 -22.62 23.59
N LEU A 170 55.00 -21.80 22.80
CA LEU A 170 53.74 -22.17 22.17
C LEU A 170 53.97 -22.91 20.85
N SER A 171 52.99 -23.76 20.50
CA SER A 171 53.00 -24.47 19.22
C SER A 171 53.07 -23.49 18.04
N VAL A 172 53.72 -23.90 16.94
CA VAL A 172 53.79 -23.11 15.70
C VAL A 172 52.39 -22.70 15.23
N GLN A 173 51.41 -23.59 15.35
CA GLN A 173 50.02 -23.32 14.99
C GLN A 173 49.42 -22.20 15.85
N THR A 174 49.58 -22.26 17.18
CA THR A 174 49.07 -21.23 18.10
C THR A 174 49.71 -19.88 17.80
N ARG A 175 51.04 -19.84 17.61
CA ARG A 175 51.75 -18.60 17.27
C ARG A 175 51.24 -17.98 15.97
N ASN A 176 51.01 -18.80 14.95
CA ASN A 176 50.49 -18.32 13.66
C ASN A 176 49.05 -17.78 13.79
N ILE A 177 48.20 -18.42 14.58
CA ILE A 177 46.84 -17.91 14.87
C ILE A 177 46.93 -16.57 15.62
N ALA A 178 47.75 -16.50 16.67
CA ALA A 178 47.95 -15.28 17.45
C ALA A 178 48.51 -14.13 16.59
N ALA A 179 49.50 -14.41 15.75
CA ALA A 179 50.05 -13.44 14.79
C ALA A 179 48.96 -12.89 13.83
N SER A 180 48.14 -13.79 13.27
CA SER A 180 47.03 -13.40 12.38
C SER A 180 46.00 -12.52 13.08
N LEU A 181 45.61 -12.87 14.32
CA LEU A 181 44.67 -12.09 15.12
C LEU A 181 45.26 -10.72 15.51
N ALA A 182 46.51 -10.67 15.98
CA ALA A 182 47.19 -9.43 16.33
C ALA A 182 47.34 -8.49 15.12
N GLN A 183 47.66 -9.04 13.95
CA GLN A 183 47.75 -8.25 12.71
C GLN A 183 46.39 -7.67 12.31
N ARG A 184 45.33 -8.47 12.36
CA ARG A 184 43.96 -8.02 12.01
C ARG A 184 43.44 -6.98 13.00
N ALA A 185 43.75 -7.15 14.28
CA ALA A 185 43.34 -6.24 15.35
C ALA A 185 44.35 -5.11 15.59
N ALA A 186 45.27 -4.83 14.66
CA ALA A 186 46.27 -3.78 14.84
C ALA A 186 45.67 -2.39 15.07
N ALA A 187 44.44 -2.13 14.59
CA ALA A 187 43.76 -0.86 14.80
C ALA A 187 43.43 -0.57 16.27
N ILE A 188 43.29 -1.57 17.15
CA ILE A 188 43.09 -1.38 18.61
C ILE A 188 44.40 -1.40 19.42
N ALA A 189 45.54 -1.58 18.76
CA ALA A 189 46.85 -1.52 19.39
C ALA A 189 47.16 -0.08 19.88
N PRO A 190 48.16 0.11 20.77
CA PRO A 190 48.59 1.44 21.17
C PRO A 190 48.91 2.34 19.97
N GLY A 191 48.20 3.46 19.85
CA GLY A 191 48.34 4.39 18.73
C GLY A 191 47.67 3.98 17.42
N GLY A 192 46.87 2.89 17.43
CA GLY A 192 46.02 2.50 16.31
C GLY A 192 44.77 3.38 16.17
N THR A 193 44.11 3.30 15.02
CA THR A 193 42.94 4.13 14.65
C THR A 193 41.71 3.91 15.54
N PHE A 194 41.59 2.76 16.19
CA PHE A 194 40.48 2.40 17.09
C PHE A 194 40.86 2.44 18.56
N ASN A 195 41.97 3.12 18.90
CA ASN A 195 42.42 3.27 20.28
C ASN A 195 41.41 4.02 21.17
N TYR A 196 40.44 4.74 20.59
CA TYR A 196 39.37 5.40 21.35
C TYR A 196 38.46 4.42 22.12
N PHE A 197 38.39 3.14 21.73
CA PHE A 197 37.72 2.10 22.53
C PHE A 197 38.48 1.69 23.80
N ASN A 198 39.75 2.08 23.94
CA ASN A 198 40.57 1.76 25.11
C ASN A 198 40.32 2.78 26.24
N GLN A 199 39.05 3.02 26.54
CA GLN A 199 38.57 3.94 27.57
C GLN A 199 37.52 3.25 28.44
N GLN A 200 37.47 3.59 29.73
CA GLN A 200 36.45 3.01 30.61
C GLN A 200 35.08 3.53 30.21
N THR A 201 34.06 2.68 30.21
CA THR A 201 32.69 3.10 29.86
C THR A 201 32.25 4.23 30.79
N THR A 202 31.66 5.29 30.23
CA THR A 202 31.03 6.33 31.03
C THR A 202 29.98 5.72 31.96
N PRO A 203 30.06 5.93 33.29
CA PRO A 203 29.02 5.47 34.20
C PRO A 203 27.70 6.16 33.86
N ILE A 204 26.67 5.36 33.60
CA ILE A 204 25.32 5.84 33.37
C ILE A 204 24.44 5.29 34.50
N ASP A 205 23.59 6.14 35.08
CA ASP A 205 22.52 5.70 35.97
C ASP A 205 21.27 5.43 35.12
N TYR A 206 20.83 4.17 35.14
CA TYR A 206 19.73 3.69 34.30
C TYR A 206 18.42 3.61 35.07
N SER A 207 18.44 3.90 36.38
CA SER A 207 17.27 3.73 37.26
C SER A 207 16.10 4.64 36.90
N ASN A 208 16.38 5.81 36.32
CA ASN A 208 15.38 6.83 35.98
C ASN A 208 15.21 7.05 34.46
N LEU A 209 15.82 6.20 33.63
CA LEU A 209 15.77 6.35 32.17
C LEU A 209 14.61 5.54 31.57
N ASP A 210 13.73 6.25 30.87
CA ASP A 210 12.67 5.68 30.03
C ASP A 210 13.20 5.28 28.66
N LEU A 211 14.08 6.08 28.08
CA LEU A 211 14.57 5.89 26.72
C LEU A 211 16.08 6.09 26.63
N ILE A 212 16.77 5.12 26.06
CA ILE A 212 18.20 5.22 25.74
C ILE A 212 18.42 4.97 24.25
N VAL A 213 19.10 5.90 23.59
CA VAL A 213 19.47 5.81 22.18
C VAL A 213 20.98 5.67 22.08
N PHE A 214 21.42 4.56 21.51
CA PHE A 214 22.81 4.31 21.14
C PHE A 214 22.98 4.71 19.68
N ASP A 215 23.61 5.84 19.48
CA ASP A 215 23.98 6.32 18.15
C ASP A 215 25.39 5.80 17.84
N ILE A 216 25.48 4.85 16.88
CA ILE A 216 26.74 4.23 16.46
C ILE A 216 27.25 4.78 15.13
N SER A 217 26.64 5.85 14.62
CA SER A 217 27.03 6.48 13.36
C SER A 217 28.43 7.09 13.36
N GLY A 218 28.91 7.53 14.53
CA GLY A 218 30.27 8.04 14.71
C GLY A 218 31.33 6.95 14.81
N VAL A 219 30.93 5.68 14.81
CA VAL A 219 31.83 4.53 14.76
C VAL A 219 32.21 4.27 13.31
N ASP A 220 33.51 4.07 13.08
CA ASP A 220 34.06 3.69 11.77
C ASP A 220 33.34 2.47 11.17
N GLU A 221 33.03 2.54 9.86
CA GLU A 221 32.28 1.52 9.13
C GLU A 221 32.91 0.12 9.27
N GLU A 222 34.24 0.03 9.41
CA GLU A 222 34.96 -1.25 9.56
C GLU A 222 34.56 -2.01 10.84
N ILE A 223 34.22 -1.30 11.93
CA ILE A 223 33.92 -1.89 13.25
C ILE A 223 32.48 -1.64 13.70
N GLN A 224 31.71 -0.81 12.99
CA GLN A 224 30.33 -0.45 13.32
C GLN A 224 29.44 -1.68 13.51
N ASP A 225 29.55 -2.67 12.63
CA ASP A 225 28.82 -3.93 12.75
C ASP A 225 29.14 -4.64 14.08
N ALA A 226 30.41 -4.70 14.48
CA ALA A 226 30.81 -5.31 15.74
C ALA A 226 30.33 -4.52 16.97
N VAL A 227 30.31 -3.19 16.90
CA VAL A 227 29.71 -2.36 17.95
C VAL A 227 28.21 -2.63 18.06
N ASN A 228 27.49 -2.72 16.95
CA ASN A 228 26.07 -3.08 16.95
C ASN A 228 25.83 -4.42 17.66
N VAL A 229 26.66 -5.42 17.37
CA VAL A 229 26.65 -6.71 18.08
C VAL A 229 26.84 -6.51 19.59
N TRP A 230 27.92 -5.84 20.00
CA TRP A 230 28.27 -5.69 21.40
C TRP A 230 27.18 -4.97 22.19
N VAL A 231 26.69 -3.85 21.66
CA VAL A 231 25.62 -3.04 22.26
C VAL A 231 24.35 -3.85 22.37
N THR A 232 23.90 -4.52 21.30
CA THR A 232 22.70 -5.36 21.33
C THR A 232 22.77 -6.44 22.41
N GLY A 233 23.90 -7.16 22.51
CA GLY A 233 24.04 -8.22 23.50
C GLY A 233 24.11 -7.70 24.94
N ILE A 234 24.70 -6.53 25.16
CA ILE A 234 24.69 -5.84 26.45
C ILE A 234 23.26 -5.43 26.82
N LEU A 235 22.50 -4.90 25.88
CA LEU A 235 21.11 -4.48 26.09
C LEU A 235 20.19 -5.65 26.41
N GLY A 236 20.26 -6.72 25.63
CA GLY A 236 19.51 -7.95 25.92
C GLY A 236 19.93 -8.58 27.25
N SER A 237 21.17 -8.37 27.69
CA SER A 237 21.65 -8.84 28.99
C SER A 237 21.16 -8.00 30.16
N ARG A 238 21.10 -6.67 29.97
CA ARG A 238 20.79 -5.68 30.98
C ARG A 238 19.31 -5.46 31.18
N PHE A 239 18.51 -5.39 30.11
CA PHE A 239 17.10 -4.97 30.17
C PHE A 239 16.11 -6.12 30.43
N ASN A 240 16.63 -7.30 30.73
CA ASN A 240 15.92 -8.53 31.06
C ASN A 240 15.39 -8.58 32.52
N THR A 241 15.16 -7.42 33.15
CA THR A 241 15.44 -7.30 34.60
C THR A 241 14.50 -6.42 35.43
N ASP A 242 13.31 -6.07 34.97
CA ASP A 242 12.24 -5.75 35.93
C ASP A 242 10.99 -6.54 35.56
N PRO A 243 10.58 -7.56 36.34
CA PRO A 243 9.35 -8.30 36.06
C PRO A 243 8.11 -7.41 36.06
N ASN A 244 8.18 -6.20 36.63
CA ASN A 244 7.08 -5.24 36.67
C ASN A 244 7.15 -4.20 35.54
N GLN A 245 8.30 -4.06 34.87
CA GLN A 245 8.48 -3.05 33.82
C GLN A 245 9.09 -3.64 32.55
N GLU A 246 8.24 -3.67 31.53
CA GLU A 246 8.56 -4.22 30.21
C GLU A 246 9.60 -3.34 29.49
N THR A 247 10.44 -3.94 28.65
CA THR A 247 11.45 -3.23 27.85
C THR A 247 11.29 -3.51 26.36
N ILE A 248 11.31 -2.46 25.55
CA ILE A 248 11.34 -2.53 24.09
C ILE A 248 12.77 -2.27 23.62
N ILE A 249 13.33 -3.19 22.84
CA ILE A 249 14.64 -3.06 22.19
C ILE A 249 14.42 -2.88 20.70
N VAL A 250 14.69 -1.68 20.20
CA VAL A 250 14.65 -1.32 18.80
C VAL A 250 16.06 -1.46 18.22
N VAL A 251 16.20 -2.26 17.18
CA VAL A 251 17.46 -2.36 16.41
C VAL A 251 17.20 -1.81 15.01
N ASP A 252 17.68 -0.60 14.76
CA ASP A 252 17.71 0.01 13.44
C ASP A 252 18.85 -0.63 12.63
N GLU A 253 18.51 -1.27 11.50
CA GLU A 253 19.38 -2.17 10.73
C GLU A 253 19.75 -3.49 11.44
N ALA A 254 18.73 -4.31 11.71
CA ALA A 254 18.86 -5.64 12.29
C ALA A 254 19.57 -6.68 11.39
N ARG A 255 19.90 -6.32 10.13
CA ARG A 255 20.56 -7.21 9.16
C ARG A 255 21.82 -7.88 9.70
N VAL A 256 22.66 -7.13 10.42
CA VAL A 256 23.94 -7.62 10.96
C VAL A 256 23.71 -8.78 11.93
N LEU A 257 22.74 -8.61 12.83
CA LEU A 257 22.36 -9.63 13.81
C LEU A 257 21.71 -10.85 13.16
N LEU A 258 20.87 -10.63 12.15
CA LEU A 258 20.17 -11.71 11.44
C LEU A 258 21.13 -12.56 10.62
N ARG A 259 22.18 -11.96 10.04
CA ARG A 259 23.17 -12.66 9.20
C ARG A 259 24.26 -13.37 10.00
N ASN A 260 24.60 -12.93 11.21
CA ASN A 260 25.57 -13.63 12.06
C ASN A 260 24.89 -14.83 12.76
N PRO A 261 25.33 -16.09 12.53
CA PRO A 261 24.67 -17.28 13.09
C PRO A 261 24.60 -17.32 14.62
N GLU A 262 25.65 -16.86 15.32
CA GLU A 262 25.72 -16.87 16.79
C GLU A 262 24.76 -15.86 17.40
N LEU A 263 24.60 -14.71 16.76
CA LEU A 263 23.71 -13.65 17.22
C LEU A 263 22.26 -13.90 16.83
N ASN A 264 22.05 -14.52 15.67
CA ASN A 264 20.74 -15.00 15.26
C ASN A 264 20.20 -16.00 16.31
N TYR A 265 21.05 -16.91 16.80
CA TYR A 265 20.69 -17.81 17.91
C TYR A 265 20.31 -17.05 19.19
N PHE A 266 21.10 -16.03 19.58
CA PHE A 266 20.76 -15.20 20.75
C PHE A 266 19.44 -14.44 20.58
N LEU A 267 19.22 -13.87 19.39
CA LEU A 267 18.00 -13.15 19.05
C LEU A 267 16.77 -14.08 19.08
N LYS A 268 16.91 -15.32 18.60
CA LYS A 268 15.89 -16.38 18.70
C LYS A 268 15.58 -16.73 20.14
N ASP A 269 16.59 -17.00 20.95
CA ASP A 269 16.41 -17.24 22.40
C ASP A 269 15.69 -16.06 23.07
N GLY A 270 16.07 -14.83 22.72
CA GLY A 270 15.47 -13.60 23.21
C GLY A 270 14.00 -13.45 22.79
N ILE A 271 13.65 -13.84 21.56
CA ILE A 271 12.27 -13.81 21.05
C ILE A 271 11.41 -14.94 21.64
N ALA A 272 11.96 -16.15 21.77
CA ALA A 272 11.27 -17.28 22.37
C ALA A 272 10.98 -17.06 23.86
N LEU A 273 11.91 -16.41 24.57
CA LEU A 273 11.80 -16.15 26.00
C LEU A 273 11.28 -14.74 26.34
N GLY A 274 11.12 -13.86 25.34
CA GLY A 274 10.85 -12.43 25.52
C GLY A 274 9.65 -12.15 26.43
N ARG A 275 8.58 -12.96 26.29
CA ARG A 275 7.40 -12.88 27.16
C ARG A 275 7.72 -13.11 28.64
N SER A 276 8.53 -14.11 28.95
CA SER A 276 8.86 -14.45 30.34
C SER A 276 9.71 -13.37 31.02
N TYR A 277 10.39 -12.55 30.21
CA TYR A 277 11.28 -11.49 30.68
C TYR A 277 10.74 -10.08 30.46
N GLY A 278 9.54 -9.93 29.86
CA GLY A 278 8.97 -8.63 29.52
C GLY A 278 9.76 -7.85 28.47
N VAL A 279 10.57 -8.52 27.63
CA VAL A 279 11.43 -7.89 26.61
C VAL A 279 10.85 -8.07 25.22
N TRP A 280 10.79 -6.99 24.43
CA TRP A 280 10.21 -6.97 23.09
C TRP A 280 11.16 -6.38 22.05
N PHE A 281 11.69 -7.23 21.19
CA PHE A 281 12.47 -6.81 20.02
C PHE A 281 11.62 -6.21 18.90
N TRP A 282 11.98 -5.01 18.45
CA TRP A 282 11.50 -4.37 17.24
C TRP A 282 12.67 -4.29 16.27
N LEU A 283 12.61 -5.13 15.24
CA LEU A 283 13.71 -5.33 14.30
C LEU A 283 13.39 -4.59 13.00
N ILE A 284 14.22 -3.60 12.66
CA ILE A 284 14.06 -2.81 11.45
C ILE A 284 15.08 -3.30 10.43
N THR A 285 14.64 -3.62 9.21
CA THR A 285 15.54 -3.93 8.09
C THR A 285 14.93 -3.44 6.79
N GLN A 286 15.77 -3.21 5.79
CA GLN A 286 15.31 -2.86 4.45
C GLN A 286 14.83 -4.07 3.67
N ASN A 287 15.35 -5.27 3.97
CA ASN A 287 15.11 -6.45 3.15
C ASN A 287 14.57 -7.65 3.98
N PRO A 288 13.40 -8.21 3.61
CA PRO A 288 12.81 -9.36 4.31
C PRO A 288 13.63 -10.65 4.20
N SER A 289 14.43 -10.82 3.14
CA SER A 289 15.31 -11.98 2.96
C SER A 289 16.39 -12.09 4.04
N ASP A 290 16.69 -11.00 4.77
CA ASP A 290 17.62 -11.07 5.90
C ASP A 290 17.10 -12.01 7.00
N PHE A 291 15.79 -12.19 7.14
CA PHE A 291 15.18 -13.19 8.04
C PHE A 291 15.16 -14.61 7.47
N ALA A 292 15.26 -14.76 6.14
CA ALA A 292 15.31 -16.05 5.47
C ALA A 292 16.70 -16.71 5.52
N LYS A 293 17.73 -15.90 5.77
CA LYS A 293 19.10 -16.39 5.94
C LYS A 293 19.24 -17.16 7.26
N ASN A 294 20.17 -18.11 7.29
CA ASN A 294 20.48 -18.94 8.45
C ASN A 294 19.33 -19.87 8.92
N ASN A 295 18.44 -20.31 8.01
CA ASN A 295 17.35 -21.27 8.27
C ASN A 295 16.47 -20.90 9.47
N ALA A 296 16.18 -19.60 9.61
CA ALA A 296 15.55 -19.03 10.80
C ALA A 296 14.13 -18.51 10.56
N ASP A 297 13.64 -18.58 9.32
CA ASP A 297 12.43 -17.88 8.92
C ASP A 297 11.18 -18.41 9.62
N GLU A 298 11.05 -19.73 9.77
CA GLU A 298 9.90 -20.35 10.44
C GLU A 298 9.79 -19.89 11.89
N GLU A 299 10.89 -19.88 12.63
CA GLU A 299 10.90 -19.49 14.05
C GLU A 299 10.55 -18.01 14.24
N PHE A 300 11.07 -17.13 13.38
CA PHE A 300 10.71 -15.72 13.40
C PHE A 300 9.26 -15.49 12.96
N LYS A 301 8.75 -16.23 11.95
CA LYS A 301 7.34 -16.16 11.53
C LYS A 301 6.40 -16.62 12.64
N MET A 302 6.75 -17.66 13.40
CA MET A 302 5.93 -18.17 14.50
C MET A 302 5.92 -17.25 15.73
N ASN A 303 7.07 -16.64 16.07
CA ASN A 303 7.22 -15.93 17.33
C ASN A 303 7.11 -14.39 17.23
N ILE A 304 7.14 -13.83 16.01
CA ILE A 304 6.95 -12.40 15.73
C ILE A 304 5.58 -12.17 15.06
N PRO A 305 4.51 -11.91 15.85
CA PRO A 305 3.14 -11.87 15.33
C PRO A 305 2.79 -10.57 14.59
N ILE A 306 3.66 -9.56 14.63
CA ILE A 306 3.41 -8.24 14.03
C ILE A 306 4.50 -7.96 13.00
N SER A 307 4.09 -7.68 11.78
CA SER A 307 4.97 -7.20 10.73
C SER A 307 4.43 -5.90 10.16
N ILE A 308 5.30 -4.93 9.91
CA ILE A 308 4.93 -3.66 9.28
C ILE A 308 5.81 -3.51 8.05
N ILE A 309 5.20 -3.26 6.90
CA ILE A 309 5.89 -3.11 5.62
C ILE A 309 5.52 -1.73 5.09
N MET A 310 6.45 -0.78 5.19
CA MET A 310 6.29 0.55 4.62
C MET A 310 6.43 0.44 3.10
N GLY A 311 5.47 0.98 2.36
CA GLY A 311 5.38 0.74 0.91
C GLY A 311 6.07 1.76 0.01
N ALA A 312 6.30 2.99 0.50
CA ALA A 312 6.96 4.02 -0.30
C ALA A 312 8.37 3.63 -0.75
N ASP A 313 8.66 3.95 -2.01
CA ASP A 313 9.94 3.73 -2.70
C ASP A 313 10.44 2.29 -2.63
N ILE A 314 9.53 1.31 -2.50
CA ILE A 314 9.91 -0.10 -2.56
C ILE A 314 10.32 -0.44 -3.99
N ASP A 315 11.57 -0.86 -4.17
CA ASP A 315 12.06 -1.23 -5.49
C ASP A 315 11.44 -2.55 -5.98
N ASN A 316 11.38 -2.72 -7.30
CA ASN A 316 10.81 -3.91 -7.93
C ASN A 316 11.48 -5.22 -7.50
N SER A 317 12.78 -5.20 -7.16
CA SER A 317 13.52 -6.39 -6.75
C SER A 317 13.18 -6.86 -5.33
N ASN A 318 12.75 -5.92 -4.47
CA ASN A 318 12.31 -6.16 -3.11
C ASN A 318 10.82 -6.55 -3.04
N ILE A 319 10.00 -6.13 -4.02
CA ILE A 319 8.57 -6.48 -4.08
C ILE A 319 8.36 -8.00 -4.12
N ASP A 320 9.09 -8.74 -4.97
CA ASP A 320 8.95 -10.20 -5.08
C ASP A 320 9.34 -10.92 -3.78
N GLN A 321 10.39 -10.41 -3.12
CA GLN A 321 10.86 -10.95 -1.85
C GLN A 321 9.86 -10.69 -0.72
N VAL A 322 9.28 -9.49 -0.67
CA VAL A 322 8.22 -9.13 0.28
C VAL A 322 6.98 -9.99 0.04
N LYS A 323 6.51 -10.08 -1.22
CA LYS A 323 5.36 -10.89 -1.60
C LYS A 323 5.52 -12.34 -1.16
N THR A 324 6.68 -12.94 -1.46
CA THR A 324 6.98 -14.34 -1.13
C THR A 324 7.12 -14.56 0.38
N TYR A 325 7.85 -13.69 1.08
CA TYR A 325 8.11 -13.88 2.51
C TYR A 325 6.85 -13.72 3.38
N PHE A 326 5.95 -12.81 2.98
CA PHE A 326 4.71 -12.50 3.70
C PHE A 326 3.46 -13.19 3.14
N ASN A 327 3.59 -13.96 2.06
CA ASN A 327 2.47 -14.56 1.33
C ASN A 327 1.41 -13.52 0.91
N LEU A 328 1.84 -12.38 0.36
CA LEU A 328 0.92 -11.34 -0.10
C LEU A 328 0.24 -11.73 -1.41
N THR A 329 -1.02 -11.32 -1.58
CA THR A 329 -1.74 -11.41 -2.85
C THR A 329 -1.29 -10.31 -3.81
N ASP A 330 -1.56 -10.47 -5.11
CA ASP A 330 -1.24 -9.44 -6.11
C ASP A 330 -1.91 -8.09 -5.78
N SER A 331 -3.17 -8.12 -5.35
CA SER A 331 -3.89 -6.90 -4.92
C SER A 331 -3.26 -6.23 -3.70
N GLN A 332 -2.72 -6.98 -2.75
CA GLN A 332 -2.01 -6.41 -1.59
C GLN A 332 -0.66 -5.83 -2.00
N VAL A 333 0.02 -6.43 -2.97
CA VAL A 333 1.24 -5.87 -3.55
C VAL A 333 0.95 -4.57 -4.29
N GLU A 334 -0.12 -4.50 -5.09
CA GLU A 334 -0.57 -3.26 -5.74
C GLU A 334 -0.87 -2.16 -4.71
N GLN A 335 -1.54 -2.50 -3.61
CA GLN A 335 -1.78 -1.57 -2.49
C GLN A 335 -0.46 -1.08 -1.86
N LEU A 336 0.49 -1.98 -1.64
CA LEU A 336 1.80 -1.65 -1.08
C LEU A 336 2.59 -0.70 -1.99
N ILE A 337 2.58 -0.96 -3.31
CA ILE A 337 3.24 -0.11 -4.32
C ILE A 337 2.64 1.30 -4.34
N GLY A 338 1.32 1.42 -4.10
CA GLY A 338 0.63 2.70 -4.06
C GLY A 338 0.84 3.53 -2.78
N CYS A 339 1.48 2.97 -1.75
CA CYS A 339 1.65 3.62 -0.45
C CYS A 339 2.62 4.81 -0.51
N GLN A 340 2.29 5.86 0.23
CA GLN A 340 3.16 7.01 0.46
C GLN A 340 4.08 6.81 1.67
N PRO A 341 5.10 7.68 1.91
CA PRO A 341 5.90 7.56 3.11
C PRO A 341 5.01 7.63 4.36
N GLY A 342 5.26 6.80 5.36
CA GLY A 342 4.34 6.67 6.50
C GLY A 342 3.11 5.77 6.26
N GLU A 343 2.91 5.27 5.04
CA GLU A 343 1.89 4.27 4.72
C GLU A 343 2.51 2.90 4.41
N GLY A 344 1.72 1.85 4.62
CA GLY A 344 2.19 0.50 4.39
C GLY A 344 1.17 -0.58 4.74
N LEU A 345 1.64 -1.82 4.78
CA LEU A 345 0.86 -2.97 5.23
C LEU A 345 1.23 -3.35 6.67
N LEU A 346 0.21 -3.47 7.51
CA LEU A 346 0.28 -4.05 8.84
C LEU A 346 -0.20 -5.49 8.78
N ILE A 347 0.68 -6.43 9.13
CA ILE A 347 0.37 -7.86 9.18
C ILE A 347 0.31 -8.30 10.63
N VAL A 348 -0.82 -8.88 11.03
CA VAL A 348 -1.06 -9.39 12.37
C VAL A 348 -1.50 -10.83 12.29
N ASN A 349 -0.68 -11.76 12.78
CA ASN A 349 -0.96 -13.20 12.75
C ASN A 349 -1.36 -13.72 11.35
N GLY A 350 -0.79 -13.15 10.29
CA GLY A 350 -1.10 -13.50 8.89
C GLY A 350 -2.19 -12.65 8.23
N GLU A 351 -3.00 -11.93 8.99
CA GLU A 351 -4.00 -11.01 8.44
C GLU A 351 -3.33 -9.70 8.02
N VAL A 352 -3.66 -9.21 6.82
CA VAL A 352 -3.01 -8.05 6.19
C VAL A 352 -3.98 -6.87 6.17
N TYR A 353 -3.52 -5.71 6.64
CA TYR A 353 -4.28 -4.47 6.69
C TYR A 353 -3.47 -3.32 6.09
N LEU A 354 -4.09 -2.46 5.30
CA LEU A 354 -3.50 -1.17 4.97
C LEU A 354 -3.44 -0.30 6.23
N CYS A 355 -2.31 0.35 6.47
CA CYS A 355 -2.09 1.20 7.64
C CYS A 355 -1.38 2.49 7.25
N ARG A 356 -1.60 3.51 8.08
CA ARG A 356 -0.97 4.83 7.99
C ARG A 356 -0.57 5.27 9.38
N PHE A 357 0.63 5.81 9.49
CA PHE A 357 1.19 6.38 10.72
C PHE A 357 0.95 7.89 10.69
N GLU A 358 0.07 8.34 11.59
CA GLU A 358 -0.39 9.73 11.68
C GLU A 358 -0.13 10.22 13.11
N PRO A 359 0.98 10.96 13.35
CA PRO A 359 1.22 11.54 14.64
C PRO A 359 0.41 12.81 14.86
N ALA A 360 0.16 13.11 16.13
CA ALA A 360 -0.29 14.43 16.54
C ALA A 360 0.80 15.49 16.30
N THR A 361 0.43 16.77 16.28
CA THR A 361 1.38 17.86 15.99
C THR A 361 2.52 17.90 17.01
N GLU A 362 2.21 17.63 18.27
CA GLU A 362 3.19 17.56 19.35
C GLU A 362 4.14 16.36 19.20
N GLU A 363 3.61 15.22 18.76
CA GLU A 363 4.40 14.02 18.43
C GLU A 363 5.34 14.31 17.26
N TYR A 364 4.84 14.94 16.19
CA TYR A 364 5.65 15.34 15.05
C TYR A 364 6.77 16.31 15.42
N ALA A 365 6.44 17.36 16.19
CA ALA A 365 7.40 18.34 16.72
C ALA A 365 8.54 17.62 17.45
N THR A 366 8.16 16.68 18.32
CA THR A 366 9.08 15.86 19.09
C THR A 366 10.02 15.07 18.18
N TYR A 367 9.50 14.40 17.16
CA TYR A 367 10.33 13.59 16.26
C TYR A 367 11.17 14.44 15.32
N LYS A 368 10.86 15.72 15.13
CA LYS A 368 11.68 16.63 14.32
C LYS A 368 12.62 17.52 15.13
N GLY A 369 12.58 17.43 16.46
CA GLY A 369 13.36 18.31 17.33
C GLY A 369 12.94 19.78 17.20
N LEU A 370 11.68 20.03 16.87
CA LEU A 370 11.10 21.35 16.65
C LEU A 370 10.28 21.79 17.87
N ASP A 371 10.11 23.10 18.05
CA ASP A 371 9.07 23.61 18.93
C ASP A 371 7.68 23.34 18.33
N VAL A 372 6.67 23.12 19.16
CA VAL A 372 5.30 22.77 18.69
C VAL A 372 4.71 23.85 17.79
N GLU A 373 5.06 25.12 18.03
CA GLU A 373 4.62 26.27 17.23
C GLU A 373 5.28 26.31 15.84
N GLU A 374 6.46 25.70 15.70
CA GLU A 374 7.19 25.53 14.43
C GLU A 374 6.81 24.23 13.72
N ALA A 375 6.18 23.30 14.44
CA ALA A 375 5.78 22.00 13.94
C ALA A 375 4.55 22.10 13.03
N VAL A 376 4.82 22.36 11.76
CA VAL A 376 3.86 22.06 10.70
C VAL A 376 4.05 20.59 10.39
N ILE A 377 3.14 19.71 10.85
CA ILE A 377 3.03 18.39 10.24
C ILE A 377 2.86 18.69 8.76
N PRO A 378 3.75 18.22 7.86
CA PRO A 378 3.42 18.20 6.47
C PRO A 378 2.16 17.36 6.42
N THR A 379 0.99 17.99 6.32
CA THR A 379 -0.10 17.35 5.63
C THR A 379 0.58 16.80 4.40
N MET A 380 0.63 15.47 4.27
CA MET A 380 1.07 14.82 3.04
C MET A 380 0.00 15.08 1.98
N HIS A 381 -0.22 16.36 1.72
CA HIS A 381 -0.54 16.88 0.44
C HIS A 381 0.81 16.90 -0.27
N PHE A 382 0.94 16.14 -1.36
CA PHE A 382 1.92 16.55 -2.34
C PHE A 382 1.72 18.05 -2.60
N GLU A 383 2.79 18.77 -2.90
CA GLU A 383 2.72 20.14 -3.46
C GLU A 383 2.12 20.15 -4.89
N GLY A 384 1.08 19.33 -5.13
CA GLY A 384 0.41 19.20 -6.41
C GLY A 384 0.25 17.74 -6.83
N TYR A 385 -0.07 17.57 -8.08
CA TYR A 385 -0.04 16.29 -8.77
C TYR A 385 0.86 16.47 -9.99
N LYS A 386 1.47 15.39 -10.45
CA LYS A 386 2.19 15.38 -11.71
C LYS A 386 1.40 14.55 -12.71
N ILE A 387 1.07 15.14 -13.85
CA ILE A 387 0.52 14.40 -14.99
C ILE A 387 1.64 13.57 -15.59
N LYS A 388 1.42 12.27 -15.77
CA LYS A 388 2.36 11.44 -16.52
C LYS A 388 2.31 11.83 -18.00
N THR A 389 3.47 12.03 -18.58
CA THR A 389 3.64 12.68 -19.90
C THR A 389 2.81 12.02 -21.00
N GLU A 390 2.71 10.69 -20.97
CA GLU A 390 1.96 9.87 -21.93
C GLU A 390 0.44 10.15 -21.93
N PHE A 391 -0.12 10.69 -20.84
CA PHE A 391 -1.54 11.03 -20.72
C PHE A 391 -1.84 12.52 -20.88
N GLN A 392 -0.83 13.38 -21.02
CA GLN A 392 -1.06 14.83 -21.14
C GLN A 392 -2.00 15.15 -22.31
N LYS A 393 -1.76 14.55 -23.47
CA LYS A 393 -2.62 14.73 -24.66
C LYS A 393 -4.05 14.26 -24.41
N VAL A 394 -4.24 13.15 -23.69
CA VAL A 394 -5.56 12.60 -23.35
C VAL A 394 -6.32 13.57 -22.45
N ILE A 395 -5.64 14.15 -21.45
CA ILE A 395 -6.24 15.10 -20.51
C ILE A 395 -6.60 16.41 -21.22
N ASP A 396 -5.70 16.92 -22.07
CA ASP A 396 -5.91 18.15 -22.85
C ASP A 396 -7.11 18.01 -23.80
N GLN A 397 -7.31 16.80 -24.35
CA GLN A 397 -8.39 16.51 -25.29
C GLN A 397 -9.73 16.21 -24.61
N SER A 398 -9.72 15.42 -23.53
CA SER A 398 -10.95 14.93 -22.90
C SER A 398 -11.42 15.78 -21.73
N HIS A 399 -10.57 16.65 -21.19
CA HIS A 399 -10.80 17.37 -19.93
C HIS A 399 -11.21 16.41 -18.77
N LEU A 400 -10.74 15.16 -18.81
CA LEU A 400 -10.89 14.15 -17.78
C LEU A 400 -9.53 13.71 -17.24
N ILE A 401 -9.45 13.47 -15.93
CA ILE A 401 -8.28 12.88 -15.27
C ILE A 401 -8.71 11.64 -14.50
N LEU A 402 -8.16 10.50 -14.89
CA LEU A 402 -8.25 9.23 -14.14
C LEU A 402 -7.08 9.12 -13.16
N ARG A 403 -7.24 8.32 -12.10
CA ARG A 403 -6.22 8.19 -11.04
C ARG A 403 -4.88 7.72 -11.59
N GLU A 404 -4.92 6.88 -12.61
CA GLU A 404 -3.77 6.26 -13.25
C GLU A 404 -2.92 7.24 -14.08
N MET A 405 -3.52 8.36 -14.49
CA MET A 405 -2.87 9.37 -15.33
C MET A 405 -1.95 10.32 -14.54
N ILE A 406 -2.03 10.29 -13.21
CA ILE A 406 -1.33 11.23 -12.34
C ILE A 406 -0.53 10.51 -11.26
N GLU A 407 0.56 11.14 -10.86
CA GLU A 407 1.34 10.83 -9.66
C GLU A 407 1.06 11.91 -8.62
N GLY A 408 1.02 11.53 -7.35
CA GLY A 408 0.81 12.48 -6.26
C GLY A 408 -0.63 12.72 -5.81
N ASP A 409 -0.86 13.87 -5.17
CA ASP A 409 -2.10 14.17 -4.45
C ASP A 409 -3.18 14.71 -5.39
N GLU A 410 -4.10 13.82 -5.76
CA GLU A 410 -5.27 14.17 -6.58
C GLU A 410 -6.21 15.18 -5.90
N SER A 411 -6.13 15.41 -4.58
CA SER A 411 -6.99 16.39 -3.92
C SER A 411 -6.75 17.83 -4.39
N LYS A 412 -5.52 18.12 -4.85
CA LYS A 412 -5.12 19.42 -5.41
C LYS A 412 -5.80 19.77 -6.73
N LEU A 413 -6.31 18.76 -7.45
CA LEU A 413 -7.16 19.00 -8.61
C LEU A 413 -8.39 19.86 -8.27
N ARG A 414 -8.91 19.79 -7.03
CA ARG A 414 -10.01 20.68 -6.58
C ARG A 414 -9.63 22.15 -6.63
N ASP A 415 -8.40 22.46 -6.21
CA ASP A 415 -7.89 23.83 -6.12
C ASP A 415 -7.70 24.43 -7.53
N GLU A 416 -7.43 23.57 -8.52
CA GLU A 416 -7.31 23.93 -9.94
C GLU A 416 -8.65 23.90 -10.71
N GLY A 417 -9.77 23.77 -10.00
CA GLY A 417 -11.10 23.84 -10.60
C GLY A 417 -11.58 22.53 -11.23
N TRP A 418 -11.01 21.39 -10.85
CA TRP A 418 -11.56 20.08 -11.20
C TRP A 418 -12.59 19.61 -10.17
N ILE A 419 -13.56 18.84 -10.63
CA ILE A 419 -14.61 18.26 -9.80
C ILE A 419 -14.49 16.74 -9.85
N LYS A 420 -14.49 16.10 -8.67
CA LYS A 420 -14.41 14.63 -8.56
C LYS A 420 -15.79 14.00 -8.69
N LYS A 421 -15.93 13.02 -9.58
CA LYS A 421 -17.07 12.10 -9.65
C LYS A 421 -16.59 10.72 -9.20
N THR A 422 -17.13 10.23 -8.09
CA THR A 422 -16.78 8.91 -7.53
C THR A 422 -17.74 7.83 -8.00
N ARG A 423 -17.37 6.56 -7.80
CA ARG A 423 -18.21 5.40 -8.10
C ARG A 423 -18.69 5.34 -9.55
N GLN A 424 -17.85 5.78 -10.48
CA GLN A 424 -18.14 5.67 -11.89
C GLN A 424 -17.81 4.25 -12.37
N PRO A 425 -18.54 3.71 -13.35
CA PRO A 425 -18.27 2.36 -13.82
C PRO A 425 -16.88 2.24 -14.48
N THR A 426 -16.14 1.18 -14.14
CA THR A 426 -14.83 0.93 -14.73
C THR A 426 -14.86 -0.10 -15.85
N ILE A 427 -13.95 0.02 -16.84
CA ILE A 427 -13.72 -1.04 -17.83
C ILE A 427 -12.86 -2.19 -17.27
N LYS A 428 -12.05 -1.96 -16.21
CA LYS A 428 -11.04 -2.92 -15.70
C LYS A 428 -11.62 -4.15 -14.95
N GLY A 429 -12.95 -4.34 -14.95
CA GLY A 429 -13.61 -5.51 -14.35
C GLY A 429 -14.76 -5.15 -13.40
N ARG A 430 -14.96 -5.95 -12.34
CA ARG A 430 -15.98 -5.66 -11.31
C ARG A 430 -15.48 -4.55 -10.38
N GLY A 431 -16.14 -3.40 -10.41
CA GLY A 431 -15.82 -2.30 -9.50
C GLY A 431 -16.28 -0.94 -10.01
N SER A 432 -15.70 0.11 -9.43
CA SER A 432 -15.95 1.48 -9.84
C SER A 432 -14.66 2.30 -9.72
N CYS A 433 -14.46 3.26 -10.62
CA CYS A 433 -13.36 4.22 -10.57
C CYS A 433 -13.85 5.59 -10.05
N SER A 434 -12.89 6.47 -9.77
CA SER A 434 -13.15 7.91 -9.66
C SER A 434 -12.49 8.63 -10.82
N VAL A 435 -13.16 9.68 -11.28
CA VAL A 435 -12.69 10.53 -12.37
C VAL A 435 -12.84 11.99 -11.96
N TRP A 436 -11.88 12.80 -12.37
CA TRP A 436 -11.93 14.24 -12.24
C TRP A 436 -12.30 14.86 -13.58
N TYR A 437 -13.15 15.87 -13.58
CA TYR A 437 -13.53 16.62 -14.77
C TYR A 437 -13.43 18.12 -14.53
N LYS A 438 -13.17 18.90 -15.56
CA LYS A 438 -13.01 20.36 -15.44
C LYS A 438 -14.36 21.04 -15.15
N LYS A 439 -14.39 21.94 -14.16
CA LYS A 439 -15.61 22.68 -13.79
C LYS A 439 -16.16 23.46 -14.97
N GLY A 440 -17.46 23.33 -15.22
CA GLY A 440 -18.17 24.02 -16.30
C GLY A 440 -18.38 23.19 -17.57
N GLU A 441 -17.68 22.06 -17.72
CA GLU A 441 -17.81 21.17 -18.89
C GLU A 441 -19.09 20.32 -18.87
N LEU A 442 -19.68 20.11 -17.68
CA LEU A 442 -20.87 19.30 -17.49
C LEU A 442 -22.13 20.16 -17.32
N ASN A 443 -23.14 19.91 -18.16
CA ASN A 443 -24.50 20.41 -17.98
C ASN A 443 -25.47 19.23 -17.86
N GLY A 444 -25.80 18.87 -16.62
CA GLY A 444 -26.47 17.60 -16.33
C GLY A 444 -25.54 16.41 -16.64
N ASP A 445 -25.98 15.51 -17.52
CA ASP A 445 -25.19 14.36 -17.99
C ASP A 445 -24.49 14.59 -19.33
N LEU A 446 -24.60 15.81 -19.90
CA LEU A 446 -24.02 16.16 -21.19
C LEU A 446 -22.74 16.94 -21.02
N VAL A 447 -21.73 16.57 -21.81
CA VAL A 447 -20.44 17.22 -21.94
C VAL A 447 -20.35 17.83 -23.33
N ASN A 448 -19.76 19.03 -23.43
CA ASN A 448 -19.52 19.69 -24.71
C ASN A 448 -18.09 20.24 -24.77
N ILE A 449 -17.17 19.42 -25.29
CA ILE A 449 -15.75 19.77 -25.39
C ILE A 449 -15.42 20.17 -26.82
N GLU A 450 -14.62 21.22 -26.97
CA GLU A 450 -14.15 21.68 -28.27
C GLU A 450 -13.38 20.56 -29.00
N GLY A 451 -13.78 20.23 -30.23
CA GLY A 451 -13.22 19.12 -31.02
C GLY A 451 -13.86 17.75 -30.80
N PHE A 452 -14.45 17.49 -29.62
CA PHE A 452 -15.19 16.26 -29.31
C PHE A 452 -16.70 16.40 -29.56
N GLY A 453 -17.22 17.62 -29.49
CA GLY A 453 -18.65 17.90 -29.65
C GLY A 453 -19.47 17.54 -28.41
N LYS A 454 -20.78 17.43 -28.61
CA LYS A 454 -21.76 17.23 -27.53
C LYS A 454 -22.10 15.76 -27.36
N MET A 455 -21.77 15.18 -26.21
CA MET A 455 -21.99 13.77 -25.89
C MET A 455 -22.38 13.57 -24.43
N THR A 456 -22.70 12.34 -24.04
CA THR A 456 -22.96 12.03 -22.62
C THR A 456 -21.66 11.78 -21.87
N PHE A 457 -21.63 12.11 -20.58
CA PHE A 457 -20.47 11.85 -19.72
C PHE A 457 -20.06 10.38 -19.69
N GLU A 458 -21.05 9.48 -19.75
CA GLU A 458 -20.83 8.03 -19.75
C GLU A 458 -20.06 7.59 -21.00
N HIS A 459 -20.49 8.05 -22.17
CA HIS A 459 -19.83 7.77 -23.44
C HIS A 459 -18.38 8.29 -23.42
N LEU A 460 -18.18 9.56 -23.06
CA LEU A 460 -16.83 10.14 -22.97
C LEU A 460 -15.93 9.35 -22.00
N LEU A 461 -16.45 9.00 -20.82
CA LEU A 461 -15.71 8.24 -19.83
C LEU A 461 -15.36 6.83 -20.31
N GLY A 462 -16.24 6.18 -21.07
CA GLY A 462 -15.99 4.87 -21.67
C GLY A 462 -14.82 4.92 -22.65
N VAL A 463 -14.88 5.86 -23.61
CA VAL A 463 -13.85 6.11 -24.62
C VAL A 463 -12.50 6.43 -23.98
N VAL A 464 -12.47 7.36 -23.01
CA VAL A 464 -11.24 7.74 -22.30
C VAL A 464 -10.65 6.56 -21.52
N GLN A 465 -11.47 5.71 -20.90
CA GLN A 465 -10.97 4.53 -20.20
C GLN A 465 -10.32 3.52 -21.14
N VAL A 466 -10.89 3.29 -22.32
CA VAL A 466 -10.29 2.39 -23.33
C VAL A 466 -8.97 2.96 -23.83
N GLN A 467 -8.94 4.24 -24.18
CA GLN A 467 -7.72 4.94 -24.61
C GLN A 467 -6.63 4.86 -23.53
N THR A 468 -6.99 5.10 -22.26
CA THR A 468 -6.07 5.04 -21.12
C THR A 468 -5.48 3.64 -20.99
N TRP A 469 -6.31 2.60 -21.06
CA TRP A 469 -5.86 1.22 -20.97
C TRP A 469 -4.89 0.87 -22.10
N LEU A 470 -5.16 1.29 -23.34
CA LEU A 470 -4.27 1.04 -24.49
C LEU A 470 -2.90 1.70 -24.28
N ILE A 471 -2.87 2.95 -23.81
CA ILE A 471 -1.62 3.68 -23.52
C ILE A 471 -0.84 3.00 -22.38
N GLU A 472 -1.52 2.57 -21.31
CA GLU A 472 -0.89 1.81 -20.20
C GLU A 472 -0.20 0.52 -20.70
N HIS A 473 -0.71 -0.09 -21.77
CA HIS A 473 -0.16 -1.32 -22.37
C HIS A 473 0.81 -1.03 -23.53
N GLY A 474 1.22 0.23 -23.73
CA GLY A 474 2.15 0.64 -24.79
C GLY A 474 1.58 0.54 -26.20
N ILE A 475 0.26 0.49 -26.35
CA ILE A 475 -0.43 0.40 -27.64
C ILE A 475 -0.76 1.80 -28.16
N LYS A 476 -0.33 2.07 -29.40
CA LYS A 476 -0.67 3.32 -30.08
C LYS A 476 -2.17 3.34 -30.36
N CYS A 477 -2.83 4.45 -30.03
CA CYS A 477 -4.25 4.66 -30.28
C CYS A 477 -4.58 6.12 -30.58
N GLU A 478 -5.73 6.33 -31.22
CA GLU A 478 -6.35 7.62 -31.53
C GLU A 478 -7.84 7.56 -31.16
N VAL A 479 -8.39 8.72 -30.79
CA VAL A 479 -9.81 8.87 -30.45
C VAL A 479 -10.42 9.88 -31.41
N ASN A 480 -11.47 9.46 -32.11
CA ASN A 480 -12.11 10.22 -33.19
C ASN A 480 -13.62 10.22 -33.00
N HIS A 481 -14.28 11.37 -33.21
CA HIS A 481 -15.76 11.46 -33.12
C HIS A 481 -16.40 12.04 -34.39
N ASN A 482 -15.64 12.14 -35.49
CA ASN A 482 -16.07 12.76 -36.75
C ASN A 482 -16.11 11.75 -37.92
N ASN A 483 -17.06 10.81 -37.86
CA ASN A 483 -17.37 9.78 -38.88
C ASN A 483 -16.45 8.55 -38.96
N GLU A 484 -15.53 8.37 -38.01
CA GLU A 484 -14.75 7.12 -37.81
C GLU A 484 -15.17 6.43 -36.51
N ALA A 485 -14.48 5.34 -36.13
CA ALA A 485 -14.73 4.67 -34.87
C ALA A 485 -14.28 5.52 -33.66
N ASP A 486 -14.95 5.40 -32.52
CA ASP A 486 -14.64 6.20 -31.33
C ASP A 486 -13.19 6.04 -30.83
N VAL A 487 -12.66 4.80 -30.83
CA VAL A 487 -11.25 4.52 -30.52
C VAL A 487 -10.66 3.65 -31.62
N ILE A 488 -9.54 4.08 -32.21
CA ILE A 488 -8.77 3.33 -33.21
C ILE A 488 -7.40 3.01 -32.63
N PHE A 489 -6.90 1.80 -32.83
CA PHE A 489 -5.59 1.41 -32.33
C PHE A 489 -4.88 0.41 -33.23
N TRP A 490 -3.55 0.33 -33.08
CA TRP A 490 -2.68 -0.43 -33.98
C TRP A 490 -1.86 -1.46 -33.20
N VAL A 491 -1.89 -2.70 -33.68
CA VAL A 491 -1.05 -3.80 -33.17
C VAL A 491 -0.29 -4.39 -34.35
N GLY A 492 1.02 -4.09 -34.43
CA GLY A 492 1.79 -4.35 -35.64
C GLY A 492 1.26 -3.54 -36.83
N ASP A 493 1.04 -4.20 -37.96
CA ASP A 493 0.51 -3.58 -39.19
C ASP A 493 -1.03 -3.61 -39.29
N LYS A 494 -1.71 -4.07 -38.23
CA LYS A 494 -3.17 -4.25 -38.20
C LYS A 494 -3.84 -3.12 -37.44
N THR A 495 -5.01 -2.70 -37.93
CA THR A 495 -5.83 -1.64 -37.34
C THR A 495 -7.10 -2.23 -36.73
N TYR A 496 -7.40 -1.84 -35.50
CA TYR A 496 -8.54 -2.29 -34.72
C TYR A 496 -9.35 -1.10 -34.22
N ALA A 497 -10.61 -1.35 -33.86
CA ALA A 497 -11.50 -0.29 -33.41
C ALA A 497 -12.43 -0.67 -32.24
N VAL A 498 -12.76 0.30 -31.40
CA VAL A 498 -13.88 0.24 -30.44
C VAL A 498 -14.84 1.37 -30.77
N GLU A 499 -16.10 1.01 -31.02
CA GLU A 499 -17.21 1.95 -31.17
C GLU A 499 -18.02 1.94 -29.87
N TRP A 500 -18.15 3.07 -29.18
CA TRP A 500 -18.91 3.17 -27.94
C TRP A 500 -20.35 3.58 -28.20
N GLU A 501 -21.26 2.63 -28.09
CA GLU A 501 -22.68 2.85 -28.31
C GLU A 501 -23.48 2.99 -27.03
N LYS A 502 -24.48 3.87 -27.11
CA LYS A 502 -25.49 4.03 -26.06
C LYS A 502 -26.84 3.65 -26.63
N ALA A 503 -27.61 2.87 -25.89
CA ALA A 503 -28.97 2.55 -26.29
C ALA A 503 -29.77 3.82 -26.56
N HIS A 504 -30.60 3.77 -27.61
CA HIS A 504 -31.48 4.87 -28.02
C HIS A 504 -30.75 6.12 -28.56
N SER A 505 -29.43 6.08 -28.74
CA SER A 505 -28.67 7.20 -29.34
C SER A 505 -28.67 7.18 -30.88
N HIS A 506 -28.81 5.99 -31.47
CA HIS A 506 -28.85 5.78 -32.92
C HIS A 506 -30.06 4.91 -33.29
N THR A 507 -30.61 5.14 -34.48
CA THR A 507 -31.61 4.25 -35.07
C THR A 507 -30.98 2.94 -35.54
N PHE A 508 -31.81 1.92 -35.72
CA PHE A 508 -31.42 0.66 -36.33
C PHE A 508 -30.65 0.83 -37.65
N GLU A 509 -31.15 1.66 -38.56
CA GLU A 509 -30.48 1.93 -39.85
C GLU A 509 -29.14 2.66 -39.67
N GLN A 510 -29.03 3.55 -38.69
CA GLN A 510 -27.76 4.22 -38.37
C GLN A 510 -26.74 3.24 -37.80
N LEU A 511 -27.16 2.34 -36.89
CA LEU A 511 -26.30 1.28 -36.33
C LEU A 511 -25.83 0.31 -37.42
N LYS A 512 -26.71 -0.10 -38.34
CA LYS A 512 -26.32 -0.90 -39.51
C LYS A 512 -25.32 -0.17 -40.41
N GLY A 513 -25.54 1.13 -40.64
CA GLY A 513 -24.60 1.96 -41.38
C GLY A 513 -23.22 2.02 -40.71
N LYS A 514 -23.17 2.16 -39.38
CA LYS A 514 -21.93 2.11 -38.60
C LYS A 514 -21.24 0.75 -38.73
N LEU A 515 -21.97 -0.35 -38.55
CA LEU A 515 -21.43 -1.70 -38.70
C LEU A 515 -20.84 -1.93 -40.10
N GLY A 516 -21.56 -1.54 -41.15
CA GLY A 516 -21.11 -1.66 -42.53
C GLY A 516 -19.82 -0.91 -42.81
N ARG A 517 -19.60 0.25 -42.18
CA ARG A 517 -18.32 0.98 -42.28
C ARG A 517 -17.20 0.24 -41.55
N LEU A 518 -17.42 -0.13 -40.29
CA LEU A 518 -16.41 -0.80 -39.47
C LEU A 518 -15.91 -2.11 -40.11
N LEU A 519 -16.80 -2.86 -40.78
CA LEU A 519 -16.44 -4.09 -41.50
C LEU A 519 -15.47 -3.88 -42.67
N ASN A 520 -15.48 -2.71 -43.29
CA ASN A 520 -14.61 -2.42 -44.44
C ASN A 520 -13.26 -1.83 -44.00
N ASP A 521 -13.22 -1.18 -42.84
CA ASP A 521 -12.12 -0.27 -42.48
C ASP A 521 -11.15 -0.86 -41.44
N TYR A 522 -11.53 -1.92 -40.72
CA TYR A 522 -10.75 -2.48 -39.61
C TYR A 522 -10.60 -4.01 -39.68
N GLU A 523 -9.49 -4.53 -39.13
CA GLU A 523 -9.23 -5.98 -39.07
C GLU A 523 -10.20 -6.69 -38.10
N ASP A 524 -10.45 -6.09 -36.94
CA ASP A 524 -11.50 -6.49 -36.01
C ASP A 524 -11.93 -5.27 -35.17
N PHE A 525 -13.15 -5.29 -34.67
CA PHE A 525 -13.72 -4.19 -33.89
C PHE A 525 -14.80 -4.67 -32.92
N ARG A 526 -15.08 -3.86 -31.90
CA ARG A 526 -16.22 -4.11 -31.00
C ARG A 526 -17.07 -2.88 -30.77
N PHE A 527 -18.38 -3.09 -30.77
CA PHE A 527 -19.36 -2.20 -30.18
C PHE A 527 -19.36 -2.39 -28.67
N ALA A 528 -18.82 -1.41 -27.94
CA ALA A 528 -18.85 -1.34 -26.49
C ALA A 528 -20.07 -0.54 -26.03
N CYS A 529 -20.64 -0.90 -24.88
CA CYS A 529 -21.76 -0.20 -24.25
C CYS A 529 -21.71 -0.37 -22.73
N ALA A 530 -22.62 0.26 -21.97
CA ALA A 530 -22.71 -0.04 -20.54
C ALA A 530 -23.14 -1.49 -20.32
N ALA A 531 -22.61 -2.11 -19.28
CA ALA A 531 -22.91 -3.48 -18.89
C ALA A 531 -24.29 -3.63 -18.22
N THR A 532 -25.35 -3.12 -18.86
CA THR A 532 -26.73 -3.30 -18.43
C THR A 532 -27.47 -4.17 -19.46
N PRO A 533 -28.36 -5.09 -19.03
CA PRO A 533 -29.11 -5.93 -19.97
C PRO A 533 -29.89 -5.11 -20.99
N GLU A 534 -30.53 -4.02 -20.55
CA GLU A 534 -31.30 -3.14 -21.42
C GLU A 534 -30.44 -2.51 -22.53
N GLU A 535 -29.27 -1.95 -22.19
CA GLU A 535 -28.42 -1.36 -23.22
C GLU A 535 -27.88 -2.39 -24.21
N TYR A 536 -27.46 -3.54 -23.69
CA TYR A 536 -26.95 -4.62 -24.52
C TYR A 536 -28.02 -5.11 -25.50
N GLU A 537 -29.24 -5.40 -25.03
CA GLU A 537 -30.33 -5.93 -25.85
C GLU A 537 -30.74 -4.97 -26.97
N VAL A 538 -30.82 -3.66 -26.68
CA VAL A 538 -31.21 -2.64 -27.67
C VAL A 538 -30.19 -2.54 -28.80
N ILE A 539 -28.89 -2.54 -28.49
CA ILE A 539 -27.84 -2.43 -29.51
C ILE A 539 -27.69 -3.77 -30.25
N ASN A 540 -27.74 -4.89 -29.53
CA ASN A 540 -27.64 -6.24 -30.10
C ASN A 540 -28.81 -6.58 -31.05
N ALA A 541 -29.93 -5.86 -30.97
CA ALA A 541 -31.01 -6.00 -31.94
C ALA A 541 -30.59 -5.59 -33.37
N ALA A 542 -29.63 -4.67 -33.50
CA ALA A 542 -29.10 -4.20 -34.79
C ALA A 542 -27.70 -4.73 -35.11
N ILE A 543 -26.91 -5.05 -34.08
CA ILE A 543 -25.51 -5.45 -34.17
C ILE A 543 -25.38 -6.92 -33.74
N PRO A 544 -24.87 -7.82 -34.59
CA PRO A 544 -24.67 -9.21 -34.22
C PRO A 544 -23.77 -9.36 -32.98
N SER A 545 -24.14 -10.28 -32.09
CA SER A 545 -23.51 -10.47 -30.77
C SER A 545 -21.99 -10.67 -30.81
N GLN A 546 -21.46 -11.22 -31.90
CA GLN A 546 -20.01 -11.41 -32.09
C GLN A 546 -19.21 -10.10 -32.17
N TYR A 547 -19.86 -8.99 -32.53
CA TYR A 547 -19.25 -7.65 -32.53
C TYR A 547 -19.55 -6.86 -31.27
N MET A 548 -20.30 -7.43 -30.31
CA MET A 548 -20.61 -6.77 -29.04
C MET A 548 -19.54 -7.08 -28.00
N ALA A 549 -19.08 -6.06 -27.27
CA ALA A 549 -18.23 -6.23 -26.10
C ALA A 549 -18.63 -5.22 -25.00
N PRO A 550 -19.64 -5.56 -24.17
CA PRO A 550 -20.07 -4.66 -23.11
C PRO A 550 -18.92 -4.36 -22.14
N ARG A 551 -18.97 -3.18 -21.53
CA ARG A 551 -17.98 -2.70 -20.57
C ARG A 551 -17.65 -3.76 -19.51
N GLY A 552 -16.36 -3.87 -19.16
CA GLY A 552 -15.89 -4.77 -18.11
C GLY A 552 -15.15 -5.97 -18.68
N ALA A 553 -15.41 -7.15 -18.14
CA ALA A 553 -14.64 -8.36 -18.45
C ALA A 553 -14.64 -8.73 -19.94
N ALA A 554 -15.77 -8.60 -20.64
CA ALA A 554 -15.87 -8.93 -22.07
C ALA A 554 -14.98 -8.03 -22.93
N LEU A 555 -15.05 -6.71 -22.71
CA LEU A 555 -14.22 -5.74 -23.43
C LEU A 555 -12.73 -5.92 -23.14
N ILE A 556 -12.36 -6.11 -21.87
CA ILE A 556 -10.94 -6.34 -21.48
C ILE A 556 -10.41 -7.66 -22.04
N GLN A 557 -11.24 -8.71 -22.03
CA GLN A 557 -10.86 -9.99 -22.63
C GLN A 557 -10.53 -9.81 -24.12
N TRP A 558 -11.41 -9.16 -24.88
CA TRP A 558 -11.16 -8.91 -26.30
C TRP A 558 -9.92 -8.04 -26.52
N LEU A 559 -9.76 -6.94 -25.76
CA LEU A 559 -8.57 -6.09 -25.84
C LEU A 559 -7.28 -6.87 -25.61
N ASN A 560 -7.26 -7.76 -24.61
CA ASN A 560 -6.12 -8.65 -24.35
C ASN A 560 -5.88 -9.64 -25.51
N GLU A 561 -6.93 -10.23 -26.08
CA GLU A 561 -6.82 -11.18 -27.19
C GLU A 561 -6.21 -10.53 -28.45
N VAL A 562 -6.67 -9.33 -28.81
CA VAL A 562 -6.18 -8.63 -30.01
C VAL A 562 -4.79 -8.03 -29.82
N THR A 563 -4.46 -7.57 -28.62
CA THR A 563 -3.12 -7.00 -28.32
C THR A 563 -2.04 -8.04 -28.07
N SER A 564 -2.40 -9.25 -27.64
CA SER A 564 -1.46 -10.37 -27.44
C SER A 564 -1.17 -11.19 -28.71
N GLY A 565 -1.87 -10.93 -29.82
CA GLY A 565 -1.68 -11.63 -31.09
C GLY A 565 -2.25 -13.05 -31.15
N ASN A 566 -3.03 -13.47 -30.14
CA ASN A 566 -3.56 -14.83 -30.00
C ASN A 566 -4.94 -15.06 -30.67
N MET A 567 -5.33 -14.25 -31.66
CA MET A 567 -6.63 -14.42 -32.30
C MET A 567 -6.70 -15.68 -33.17
N THR A 568 -7.64 -16.57 -32.83
CA THR A 568 -8.22 -17.50 -33.80
C THR A 568 -9.12 -16.70 -34.75
N LYS A 569 -8.79 -16.68 -36.05
CA LYS A 569 -9.64 -16.09 -37.09
C LYS A 569 -11.06 -16.63 -36.98
N ASN A 570 -12.02 -15.80 -36.57
CA ASN A 570 -13.41 -16.01 -36.94
C ASN A 570 -13.53 -15.62 -38.42
N THR A 571 -13.70 -16.61 -39.30
CA THR A 571 -14.05 -16.37 -40.69
C THR A 571 -15.45 -15.75 -40.74
N LEU A 572 -15.52 -14.53 -41.25
CA LEU A 572 -16.75 -13.77 -41.46
C LEU A 572 -17.62 -14.44 -42.54
N PRO A 573 -18.95 -14.51 -42.38
CA PRO A 573 -19.86 -14.77 -43.50
C PRO A 573 -19.87 -13.56 -44.46
N ASP A 574 -20.06 -13.81 -45.76
CA ASP A 574 -20.11 -12.77 -46.81
C ASP A 574 -21.23 -11.73 -46.56
N ASN A 575 -22.25 -12.10 -45.75
CA ASN A 575 -23.26 -11.21 -45.21
C ASN A 575 -23.39 -11.44 -43.69
N PRO A 576 -23.04 -10.47 -42.83
CA PRO A 576 -23.18 -10.59 -41.37
C PRO A 576 -24.64 -10.66 -40.89
N PHE A 577 -25.61 -10.52 -41.80
CA PHE A 577 -27.05 -10.65 -41.54
C PHE A 577 -27.68 -11.90 -42.19
N GLU A 578 -26.89 -12.80 -42.80
CA GLU A 578 -27.43 -14.07 -43.31
C GLU A 578 -27.70 -15.03 -42.15
N GLY A 579 -28.98 -15.21 -41.80
CA GLY A 579 -29.45 -16.29 -40.92
C GLY A 579 -29.99 -15.89 -39.55
N GLU A 580 -29.92 -14.62 -39.15
CA GLU A 580 -30.64 -14.12 -37.97
C GLU A 580 -31.98 -13.52 -38.40
N GLU A 581 -33.06 -14.31 -38.29
CA GLU A 581 -34.41 -13.74 -38.28
C GLU A 581 -34.51 -12.74 -37.11
N LEU A 582 -34.90 -11.50 -37.42
CA LEU A 582 -35.23 -10.48 -36.43
C LEU A 582 -36.07 -11.11 -35.31
N GLN A 583 -35.61 -11.02 -34.05
CA GLN A 583 -36.46 -11.41 -32.93
C GLN A 583 -37.79 -10.66 -33.05
N GLU A 584 -38.89 -11.41 -33.14
CA GLU A 584 -40.21 -10.84 -33.30
C GLU A 584 -40.59 -10.08 -32.02
N ILE A 585 -40.74 -8.76 -32.12
CA ILE A 585 -41.24 -7.95 -30.99
C ILE A 585 -42.67 -8.39 -30.70
N THR A 586 -42.85 -9.00 -29.54
CA THR A 586 -44.13 -9.59 -29.12
C THR A 586 -45.12 -8.49 -28.72
N PHE A 587 -46.41 -8.81 -28.76
CA PHE A 587 -47.45 -7.89 -28.31
C PHE A 587 -47.32 -7.57 -26.80
N GLU A 588 -46.85 -8.52 -25.99
CA GLU A 588 -46.59 -8.30 -24.55
C GLU A 588 -45.45 -7.30 -24.29
N GLU A 589 -44.40 -7.32 -25.12
CA GLU A 589 -43.34 -6.30 -25.07
C GLU A 589 -43.85 -4.92 -25.47
N VAL A 590 -44.73 -4.84 -26.47
CA VAL A 590 -45.41 -3.59 -26.83
C VAL A 590 -46.27 -3.08 -25.66
N LYS A 591 -46.99 -3.99 -24.97
CA LYS A 591 -47.88 -3.65 -23.86
C LYS A 591 -47.14 -3.03 -22.67
N LYS A 592 -45.95 -3.53 -22.35
CA LYS A 592 -45.10 -2.98 -21.26
C LYS A 592 -44.64 -1.53 -21.50
N ARG A 593 -44.69 -1.03 -22.74
CA ARG A 593 -44.12 0.28 -23.12
C ARG A 593 -45.11 1.43 -23.06
N LEU A 594 -46.40 1.16 -22.85
CA LEU A 594 -47.42 2.18 -22.66
C LEU A 594 -48.13 2.03 -21.30
N PRO A 595 -48.60 3.14 -20.69
CA PRO A 595 -49.35 3.10 -19.43
C PRO A 595 -50.60 2.22 -19.52
N ALA A 596 -50.96 1.57 -18.40
CA ALA A 596 -52.09 0.64 -18.32
C ALA A 596 -53.41 1.24 -18.86
N PHE A 597 -53.67 2.52 -18.60
CA PHE A 597 -54.89 3.17 -19.07
C PHE A 597 -55.04 3.21 -20.61
N VAL A 598 -53.93 3.22 -21.36
CA VAL A 598 -53.99 3.17 -22.82
C VAL A 598 -54.51 1.81 -23.28
N TRP A 599 -54.08 0.72 -22.64
CA TRP A 599 -54.54 -0.63 -22.95
C TRP A 599 -55.92 -0.95 -22.40
N GLU A 600 -56.28 -0.36 -21.27
CA GLU A 600 -57.54 -0.64 -20.57
C GLU A 600 -58.71 0.22 -21.07
N LYS A 601 -58.44 1.45 -21.54
CA LYS A 601 -59.50 2.42 -21.90
C LYS A 601 -59.48 2.89 -23.34
N ILE A 602 -58.31 2.96 -23.99
CA ILE A 602 -58.18 3.52 -25.33
C ILE A 602 -58.12 2.41 -26.39
N TYR A 603 -57.20 1.47 -26.23
CA TYR A 603 -56.98 0.35 -27.16
C TYR A 603 -58.25 -0.46 -27.48
N PRO A 604 -59.15 -0.77 -26.52
CA PRO A 604 -60.37 -1.54 -26.81
C PRO A 604 -61.36 -0.79 -27.73
N ASN A 605 -61.31 0.54 -27.74
CA ASN A 605 -62.25 1.40 -28.46
C ASN A 605 -61.74 1.85 -29.84
N LEU A 606 -60.51 1.49 -30.21
CA LEU A 606 -59.95 1.75 -31.53
C LEU A 606 -60.51 0.79 -32.59
N GLU A 607 -60.61 1.25 -33.84
CA GLU A 607 -60.84 0.35 -34.97
C GLU A 607 -59.63 -0.56 -35.21
N GLU A 608 -59.85 -1.71 -35.84
CA GLU A 608 -58.81 -2.74 -35.96
C GLU A 608 -57.58 -2.26 -36.77
N THR A 609 -57.81 -1.43 -37.78
CA THR A 609 -56.74 -0.76 -38.55
C THR A 609 -55.93 0.22 -37.70
N GLN A 610 -56.57 0.88 -36.73
CA GLN A 610 -55.91 1.80 -35.80
C GLN A 610 -55.16 1.04 -34.71
N LYS A 611 -55.66 -0.12 -34.26
CA LYS A 611 -54.94 -1.01 -33.34
C LYS A 611 -53.67 -1.56 -33.97
N GLU A 612 -53.76 -2.06 -35.20
CA GLU A 612 -52.58 -2.52 -35.95
C GLU A 612 -51.59 -1.40 -36.18
N ALA A 613 -52.04 -0.21 -36.59
CA ALA A 613 -51.18 0.95 -36.78
C ALA A 613 -50.48 1.38 -35.47
N LEU A 614 -51.19 1.36 -34.34
CA LEU A 614 -50.64 1.68 -33.03
C LEU A 614 -49.57 0.66 -32.61
N VAL A 615 -49.86 -0.64 -32.73
CA VAL A 615 -48.93 -1.71 -32.38
C VAL A 615 -47.71 -1.68 -33.29
N ASN A 616 -47.90 -1.58 -34.61
CA ASN A 616 -46.81 -1.54 -35.57
C ASN A 616 -45.98 -0.26 -35.43
N GLY A 617 -46.60 0.89 -35.19
CA GLY A 617 -45.90 2.14 -34.90
C GLY A 617 -45.06 2.05 -33.62
N ILE A 618 -45.54 1.35 -32.58
CA ILE A 618 -44.74 1.11 -31.37
C ILE A 618 -43.62 0.09 -31.66
N LYS A 619 -43.86 -0.98 -32.41
CA LYS A 619 -42.82 -1.93 -32.83
C LYS A 619 -41.73 -1.21 -33.64
N GLU A 620 -42.11 -0.32 -34.54
CA GLU A 620 -41.19 0.53 -35.31
C GLU A 620 -40.44 1.51 -34.41
N LYS A 621 -41.09 2.12 -33.41
CA LYS A 621 -40.43 3.00 -32.44
C LYS A 621 -39.49 2.25 -31.49
N ILE A 622 -39.83 1.00 -31.12
CA ILE A 622 -38.94 0.08 -30.38
C ILE A 622 -37.72 -0.24 -31.24
N ARG A 623 -37.90 -0.58 -32.53
CA ARG A 623 -36.81 -0.79 -33.49
C ARG A 623 -35.98 0.47 -33.74
N ALA A 624 -36.61 1.64 -33.78
CA ALA A 624 -35.97 2.92 -34.03
C ALA A 624 -35.30 3.51 -32.79
N GLY A 625 -35.53 2.94 -31.61
CA GLY A 625 -34.87 3.34 -30.37
C GLY A 625 -35.22 4.73 -29.85
N TYR A 626 -36.33 5.37 -30.25
CA TYR A 626 -36.71 6.70 -29.75
C TYR A 626 -37.69 6.63 -28.58
N TYR A 627 -37.29 7.14 -27.40
CA TYR A 627 -38.21 7.44 -26.28
C TYR A 627 -37.92 8.80 -25.64
N LYS A 628 -37.93 9.88 -26.45
CA LYS A 628 -38.00 11.26 -25.92
C LYS A 628 -39.40 11.89 -25.98
N GLU A 629 -40.41 11.16 -26.45
CA GLU A 629 -41.79 11.66 -26.61
C GLU A 629 -42.80 10.92 -25.71
N GLN A 630 -42.43 10.60 -24.47
CA GLN A 630 -43.49 10.31 -23.50
C GLN A 630 -44.36 11.56 -23.29
N ASP A 631 -43.80 12.77 -23.37
CA ASP A 631 -44.58 14.00 -23.20
C ASP A 631 -45.50 14.33 -24.38
N GLU A 632 -45.10 14.17 -25.65
CA GLU A 632 -45.96 14.53 -26.78
C GLU A 632 -47.13 13.56 -26.99
N ILE A 633 -46.92 12.25 -26.82
CA ILE A 633 -48.01 11.27 -26.94
C ILE A 633 -48.93 11.36 -25.72
N HIS A 634 -48.38 11.62 -24.52
CA HIS A 634 -49.19 11.86 -23.33
C HIS A 634 -49.95 13.19 -23.38
N THR A 635 -49.38 14.22 -24.02
CA THR A 635 -50.03 15.51 -24.28
C THR A 635 -51.12 15.36 -25.33
N LYS A 636 -50.85 14.72 -26.48
CA LYS A 636 -51.85 14.46 -27.52
C LYS A 636 -52.96 13.52 -27.06
N ALA A 637 -52.65 12.53 -26.23
CA ALA A 637 -53.67 11.66 -25.62
C ALA A 637 -54.51 12.40 -24.56
N LYS A 638 -53.90 13.30 -23.77
CA LYS A 638 -54.63 14.19 -22.84
C LYS A 638 -55.48 15.22 -23.57
N GLU A 639 -55.00 15.78 -24.67
CA GLU A 639 -55.73 16.73 -25.53
C GLU A 639 -56.91 16.04 -26.22
N ALA A 640 -56.70 14.84 -26.79
CA ALA A 640 -57.77 14.04 -27.38
C ALA A 640 -58.83 13.63 -26.35
N LEU A 641 -58.43 13.24 -25.12
CA LEU A 641 -59.35 12.97 -24.02
C LEU A 641 -60.12 14.22 -23.59
N ARG A 642 -59.48 15.40 -23.61
CA ARG A 642 -60.13 16.67 -23.29
C ARG A 642 -61.16 17.08 -24.35
N GLU A 643 -60.84 16.86 -25.63
CA GLU A 643 -61.76 17.10 -26.75
C GLU A 643 -62.95 16.13 -26.73
N GLU A 644 -62.74 14.87 -26.33
CA GLU A 644 -63.81 13.88 -26.17
C GLU A 644 -64.69 14.19 -24.94
N GLU A 645 -64.10 14.59 -23.81
CA GLU A 645 -64.83 15.05 -22.62
C GLU A 645 -65.63 16.34 -22.92
N GLU A 646 -65.07 17.30 -23.65
CA GLU A 646 -65.75 18.54 -24.06
C GLU A 646 -66.89 18.26 -25.05
N GLN A 647 -66.73 17.33 -26.01
CA GLN A 647 -67.80 16.92 -26.92
C GLN A 647 -68.92 16.14 -26.21
N THR A 648 -68.58 15.33 -25.20
CA THR A 648 -69.56 14.61 -24.38
C THR A 648 -70.32 15.58 -23.47
N GLN A 649 -69.64 16.60 -22.92
CA GLN A 649 -70.26 17.65 -22.10
C GLN A 649 -71.15 18.59 -22.93
N GLU A 650 -70.79 18.90 -24.18
CA GLU A 650 -71.64 19.67 -25.11
C GLU A 650 -72.86 18.86 -25.62
N GLN A 651 -72.71 17.54 -25.80
CA GLN A 651 -73.86 16.66 -26.06
C GLN A 651 -74.79 16.54 -24.85
N GLU A 652 -74.27 16.41 -23.62
CA GLU A 652 -75.08 16.39 -22.39
C GLU A 652 -75.79 17.73 -22.13
N ASN A 653 -75.11 18.86 -22.41
CA ASN A 653 -75.72 20.19 -22.27
C ASN A 653 -76.73 20.52 -23.38
N SER A 654 -76.67 19.88 -24.54
CA SER A 654 -77.68 20.06 -25.62
C SER A 654 -78.91 19.16 -25.47
N LEU A 655 -78.84 18.11 -24.63
CA LEU A 655 -79.91 17.13 -24.41
C LEU A 655 -80.80 17.41 -23.19
N ASN A 656 -80.58 18.50 -22.44
CA ASN A 656 -81.33 18.77 -21.21
C ASN A 656 -82.02 20.15 -21.20
N PRO A 657 -83.18 20.32 -21.86
CA PRO A 657 -84.02 21.50 -21.67
C PRO A 657 -84.99 21.28 -20.49
N LEU A 658 -84.98 22.23 -19.54
CA LEU A 658 -86.03 22.50 -18.54
C LEU A 658 -86.15 21.59 -17.30
N VAL A 659 -85.59 22.06 -16.18
CA VAL A 659 -86.23 22.09 -14.83
C VAL A 659 -85.64 23.31 -14.09
N SER A 660 -86.21 24.52 -14.26
CA SER A 660 -87.26 25.17 -13.46
C SER A 660 -86.84 25.62 -12.05
N ASN A 661 -86.90 26.95 -11.86
CA ASN A 661 -86.68 27.73 -10.65
C ASN A 661 -87.46 27.25 -9.41
N GLY A 662 -86.87 27.43 -8.21
CA GLY A 662 -87.41 27.02 -6.92
C GLY A 662 -88.65 27.81 -6.42
N PRO A 663 -89.34 27.33 -5.38
CA PRO A 663 -90.34 28.11 -4.66
C PRO A 663 -89.72 28.72 -3.39
N GLU A 664 -89.56 30.04 -3.40
CA GLU A 664 -88.80 30.76 -2.37
C GLU A 664 -89.33 30.52 -0.94
N GLU A 665 -88.78 29.54 -0.24
CA GLU A 665 -87.65 29.92 0.55
C GLU A 665 -86.46 29.83 -0.48
N ILE A 666 -85.54 30.78 -0.66
CA ILE A 666 -85.04 31.55 0.45
C ILE A 666 -84.83 30.47 1.54
N GLY A 667 -84.20 29.36 1.13
CA GLY A 667 -84.51 27.99 1.53
C GLY A 667 -85.21 27.18 0.43
N ALA A 668 -86.34 26.54 0.78
CA ALA A 668 -87.02 25.42 0.11
C ALA A 668 -86.59 25.14 -1.35
N LEU A 669 -85.89 24.05 -1.66
CA LEU A 669 -85.73 22.75 -1.00
C LEU A 669 -84.51 22.06 -1.60
#